data_AF-A0A8C1NUB0-F1
#
_entry.id   AF-A0A8C1NUB0-F1
#
_cell.length_a   1.000
_cell.length_b   1.000
_cell.length_c   1.000
_cell.angle_alpha   90.00
_cell.angle_beta   90.00
_cell.angle_gamma   90.00
#
_symmetry.space_group_name_H-M   'P 1'
#
loop_
_entity.id
_entity.type
_entity.pdbx_description
1 polymer ?
#
loop_
_entity_poly.entity_id
_entity_poly.type
_entity_poly.pdbx_seq_one_letter_code
_entity_poly.pdbx_strand_id
1 'polypeptide(L)'
;MYLLQYTDPFRMTKHSNINMTNQNIIANVCENSVNVPFFLFIIITVYTMLPFQMTYAVTLSIITFLSHIIVLLVYLTVGLLSNAVLFVCGSMVGAFHKFLMEKALMQTFQDTLRCLGIRMKLEIEKRQQENLLQSVLPVYISMKMKLAIMERCKCKDREEQQRMVCDNNFHSLYVKRHENVSILYADIVGFTRLASDCSPKELVIMLNELFGKFDQIAKENECMRIKILGDCYYCVSGLPVSLPNHAKNCVKMGLDMCEAIKQVREATGVDINMRVGVHSGNVLCGVIGLRKWQFDVWSHDVTLANHMESGGLPGRVHITEATLKHLNKAYEVEEGNGHLRDTYLKELNVKTYLVIDPRVENLNHTLPRDGLKMRASVRMTRFLESWGAVKPFAHLQSREEFSTDAMVNGKGRCKRVSVSMICVCCLCRNKSQKTKFDEELHDKMTTTINDLSSSKQWVKSEETSGLMLWFTKRDLEKQYRTIEMPSFKYFIGCATFIFLCIFIIQMLNEYCFRQDFLLKNKNLADKEEVELCENLNRLLLENVLPAHVAALFVGENKKNEDLYYKSYDCVCVMFASVPDFKEFYTECDINKEGLECLRLLNEIIADFDELLSKPKFSGVEKIKTIGSTYMSAAGLSGPPEQSSQDRERQNAQIGNMVEFAIALIGKLDGINRHSFNTFRLRVGINHGPVIAGVIGARKPQYDIWGNTVNVASRMESTGELGKIQVTEETSDVLQKLGYSCECRGLINVKGKGELKTFFVCTDSSKQQGIGLS
;
A
#
# COMPACT_ATOMS: atom_id res chain seq x y z
N MET A 1 -67.81 -58.75 -2.56
CA MET A 1 -69.20 -59.17 -2.86
C MET A 1 -69.23 -60.68 -2.76
N TYR A 2 -70.01 -61.24 -1.84
CA TYR A 2 -70.00 -62.67 -1.42
C TYR A 2 -68.67 -63.19 -0.79
N LEU A 3 -68.67 -64.33 -0.09
CA LEU A 3 -69.33 -64.64 1.22
C LEU A 3 -68.99 -66.09 1.64
N LEU A 4 -68.70 -66.31 2.94
CA LEU A 4 -68.78 -67.61 3.65
C LEU A 4 -67.79 -68.72 3.15
N GLN A 5 -67.57 -69.86 3.83
CA GLN A 5 -68.09 -70.37 5.11
C GLN A 5 -67.06 -71.23 5.86
N TYR A 6 -67.26 -71.43 7.18
CA TYR A 6 -66.66 -72.54 7.95
C TYR A 6 -67.18 -73.91 7.45
N THR A 7 -66.34 -74.97 7.42
CA THR A 7 -66.38 -76.14 8.33
C THR A 7 -65.41 -77.27 7.94
N ASP A 8 -64.79 -77.87 8.97
CA ASP A 8 -64.02 -79.14 9.04
C ASP A 8 -64.91 -80.41 8.86
N PRO A 9 -64.42 -81.69 8.90
CA PRO A 9 -63.03 -82.20 8.98
C PRO A 9 -62.69 -83.51 8.16
N PHE A 10 -61.45 -84.01 8.36
CA PHE A 10 -61.01 -85.43 8.33
C PHE A 10 -61.07 -86.26 7.01
N ARG A 11 -59.88 -86.49 6.40
CA ARG A 11 -59.26 -87.84 6.42
C ARG A 11 -57.73 -87.84 6.18
N MET A 12 -57.08 -88.81 6.83
CA MET A 12 -55.65 -89.16 6.84
C MET A 12 -55.14 -89.79 5.51
N THR A 13 -53.84 -89.92 5.16
CA THR A 13 -52.56 -89.73 5.91
C THR A 13 -51.32 -89.60 5.00
N LYS A 14 -50.18 -89.17 5.59
CA LYS A 14 -48.77 -89.54 5.26
C LYS A 14 -48.24 -89.28 3.83
N HIS A 15 -47.58 -88.13 3.64
CA HIS A 15 -46.25 -88.07 2.99
C HIS A 15 -45.49 -86.76 3.29
N SER A 16 -45.37 -86.40 4.58
CA SER A 16 -44.76 -85.14 5.04
C SER A 16 -43.53 -85.40 5.92
N ASN A 17 -42.33 -85.20 5.37
CA ASN A 17 -41.08 -84.98 6.13
C ASN A 17 -39.88 -84.56 5.26
N ILE A 18 -39.92 -84.72 3.92
CA ILE A 18 -38.77 -84.41 3.03
C ILE A 18 -38.83 -82.99 2.44
N ASN A 19 -40.01 -82.41 2.21
CA ASN A 19 -40.12 -81.09 1.54
C ASN A 19 -39.86 -79.89 2.47
N MET A 20 -40.09 -80.03 3.78
CA MET A 20 -40.10 -78.90 4.72
C MET A 20 -38.69 -78.33 4.97
N THR A 21 -37.65 -79.16 4.92
CA THR A 21 -36.25 -78.74 5.02
C THR A 21 -35.80 -77.93 3.80
N ASN A 22 -36.12 -78.39 2.58
CA ASN A 22 -35.72 -77.70 1.35
C ASN A 22 -36.39 -76.32 1.19
N GLN A 23 -37.66 -76.17 1.57
CA GLN A 23 -38.32 -74.85 1.55
C GLN A 23 -37.68 -73.86 2.53
N ASN A 24 -37.35 -74.30 3.75
CA ASN A 24 -36.68 -73.45 4.73
C ASN A 24 -35.26 -73.02 4.28
N ILE A 25 -34.53 -73.90 3.58
CA ILE A 25 -33.21 -73.56 3.01
C ILE A 25 -33.36 -72.47 1.93
N ILE A 26 -34.34 -72.58 1.03
CA ILE A 26 -34.56 -71.59 -0.04
C ILE A 26 -35.02 -70.24 0.54
N ALA A 27 -35.88 -70.25 1.57
CA ALA A 27 -36.28 -69.04 2.28
C ALA A 27 -35.09 -68.34 2.95
N ASN A 28 -34.27 -69.08 3.70
CA ASN A 28 -33.06 -68.56 4.34
C ASN A 28 -32.04 -68.00 3.33
N VAL A 29 -31.91 -68.60 2.14
CA VAL A 29 -31.06 -68.08 1.05
C VAL A 29 -31.61 -66.76 0.51
N CYS A 30 -32.93 -66.63 0.35
CA CYS A 30 -33.55 -65.39 -0.13
C CYS A 30 -33.49 -64.25 0.89
N GLU A 31 -33.74 -64.49 2.18
CA GLU A 31 -33.60 -63.45 3.22
C GLU A 31 -32.15 -62.96 3.33
N ASN A 32 -31.16 -63.87 3.34
CA ASN A 32 -29.76 -63.48 3.43
C ASN A 32 -29.24 -62.70 2.21
N SER A 33 -29.91 -62.79 1.04
CA SER A 33 -29.56 -61.98 -0.13
C SER A 33 -29.83 -60.47 0.07
N VAL A 34 -30.70 -60.09 1.00
CA VAL A 34 -31.02 -58.69 1.33
C VAL A 34 -29.90 -58.01 2.13
N ASN A 35 -29.06 -58.80 2.83
CA ASN A 35 -28.01 -58.27 3.70
C ASN A 35 -26.83 -57.66 2.93
N VAL A 36 -26.40 -58.28 1.81
CA VAL A 36 -25.19 -57.85 1.09
C VAL A 36 -25.29 -56.40 0.57
N PRO A 37 -26.39 -55.94 -0.09
CA PRO A 37 -26.53 -54.55 -0.50
C PRO A 37 -26.58 -53.56 0.66
N PHE A 38 -27.18 -53.94 1.80
CA PHE A 38 -27.28 -53.07 2.97
C PHE A 38 -25.91 -52.79 3.60
N PHE A 39 -25.07 -53.81 3.75
CA PHE A 39 -23.69 -53.63 4.26
C PHE A 39 -22.79 -52.90 3.24
N LEU A 40 -22.97 -53.12 1.93
CA LEU A 40 -22.30 -52.32 0.89
C LEU A 40 -22.70 -50.84 0.94
N PHE A 41 -23.98 -50.55 1.16
CA PHE A 41 -24.47 -49.17 1.34
C PHE A 41 -23.89 -48.49 2.58
N ILE A 42 -23.78 -49.20 3.71
CA ILE A 42 -23.10 -48.71 4.92
C ILE A 42 -21.65 -48.34 4.60
N ILE A 43 -20.91 -49.22 3.93
CA ILE A 43 -19.50 -48.98 3.57
C ILE A 43 -19.36 -47.75 2.66
N ILE A 44 -20.18 -47.64 1.61
CA ILE A 44 -20.17 -46.47 0.71
C ILE A 44 -20.50 -45.18 1.48
N THR A 45 -21.47 -45.21 2.40
CA THR A 45 -21.85 -44.08 3.24
C THR A 45 -20.72 -43.66 4.20
N VAL A 46 -19.97 -44.61 4.76
CA VAL A 46 -18.77 -44.36 5.59
C VAL A 46 -17.65 -43.67 4.81
N TYR A 47 -17.48 -44.02 3.53
CA TYR A 47 -16.49 -43.34 2.68
C TYR A 47 -16.95 -41.95 2.20
N THR A 48 -18.22 -41.80 1.81
CA THR A 48 -18.74 -40.58 1.14
C THR A 48 -19.30 -39.51 2.10
N MET A 49 -20.07 -39.89 3.11
CA MET A 49 -20.84 -38.94 3.96
C MET A 49 -20.15 -38.60 5.28
N LEU A 50 -19.30 -39.49 5.81
CA LEU A 50 -18.76 -39.35 7.16
C LEU A 50 -17.37 -38.65 7.18
N PRO A 51 -17.18 -37.58 7.99
CA PRO A 51 -15.97 -36.74 8.00
C PRO A 51 -14.80 -37.38 8.78
N PHE A 52 -14.67 -38.70 8.71
CA PHE A 52 -13.55 -39.45 9.27
C PHE A 52 -12.31 -39.35 8.35
N GLN A 53 -11.11 -39.35 8.96
CA GLN A 53 -9.85 -39.55 8.23
C GLN A 53 -9.83 -40.91 7.53
N MET A 54 -9.03 -41.04 6.47
CA MET A 54 -8.89 -42.29 5.69
C MET A 54 -8.61 -43.53 6.56
N THR A 55 -7.77 -43.40 7.59
CA THR A 55 -7.46 -44.46 8.56
C THR A 55 -8.71 -45.02 9.24
N TYR A 56 -9.53 -44.15 9.84
CA TYR A 56 -10.75 -44.53 10.54
C TYR A 56 -11.85 -45.03 9.59
N ALA A 57 -11.97 -44.47 8.38
CA ALA A 57 -12.91 -44.97 7.38
C ALA A 57 -12.56 -46.40 6.93
N VAL A 58 -11.26 -46.69 6.71
CA VAL A 58 -10.77 -48.03 6.36
C VAL A 58 -10.95 -49.02 7.51
N THR A 59 -10.63 -48.66 8.77
CA THR A 59 -10.84 -49.59 9.89
C THR A 59 -12.33 -49.89 10.12
N LEU A 60 -13.22 -48.90 10.00
CA LEU A 60 -14.66 -49.12 10.11
C LEU A 60 -15.19 -49.99 8.96
N SER A 61 -14.67 -49.81 7.74
CA SER A 61 -14.99 -50.67 6.58
C SER A 61 -14.49 -52.11 6.74
N ILE A 62 -13.35 -52.33 7.41
CA ILE A 62 -12.83 -53.67 7.73
C ILE A 62 -13.66 -54.33 8.83
N ILE A 63 -14.05 -53.58 9.87
CA ILE A 63 -14.90 -54.09 10.97
C ILE A 63 -16.28 -54.51 10.44
N THR A 64 -16.92 -53.70 9.59
CA THR A 64 -18.22 -54.06 9.00
C THR A 64 -18.10 -55.24 8.04
N PHE A 65 -17.04 -55.33 7.23
CA PHE A 65 -16.75 -56.51 6.41
C PHE A 65 -16.58 -57.78 7.26
N LEU A 66 -15.76 -57.74 8.32
CA LEU A 66 -15.54 -58.88 9.21
C LEU A 66 -16.84 -59.30 9.92
N SER A 67 -17.66 -58.35 10.39
CA SER A 67 -18.96 -58.68 11.00
C SER A 67 -19.90 -59.36 10.01
N HIS A 68 -19.94 -58.92 8.75
CA HIS A 68 -20.75 -59.55 7.72
C HIS A 68 -20.25 -60.96 7.38
N ILE A 69 -18.92 -61.16 7.29
CA ILE A 69 -18.33 -62.48 7.08
C ILE A 69 -18.66 -63.42 8.24
N ILE A 70 -18.56 -62.97 9.49
CA ILE A 70 -18.90 -63.78 10.68
C ILE A 70 -20.38 -64.18 10.67
N VAL A 71 -21.29 -63.25 10.41
CA VAL A 71 -22.74 -63.55 10.29
C VAL A 71 -22.99 -64.54 9.16
N LEU A 72 -22.40 -64.33 7.98
CA LEU A 72 -22.58 -65.23 6.84
C LEU A 72 -22.06 -66.66 7.15
N LEU A 73 -20.92 -66.77 7.84
CA LEU A 73 -20.28 -68.04 8.18
C LEU A 73 -21.06 -68.86 9.23
N VAL A 74 -21.90 -68.22 10.04
CA VAL A 74 -22.84 -68.88 10.97
C VAL A 74 -24.09 -69.40 10.24
N TYR A 75 -24.52 -68.76 9.15
CA TYR A 75 -25.80 -69.08 8.49
C TYR A 75 -25.69 -69.93 7.22
N LEU A 76 -24.65 -69.79 6.37
CA LEU A 76 -24.44 -70.67 5.21
C LEU A 76 -23.01 -70.61 4.63
N THR A 77 -22.49 -71.75 4.17
CA THR A 77 -21.12 -71.85 3.60
C THR A 77 -21.02 -71.55 2.10
N VAL A 78 -22.13 -71.49 1.37
CA VAL A 78 -22.15 -71.36 -0.09
C VAL A 78 -22.16 -69.89 -0.50
N GLY A 79 -21.24 -69.49 -1.39
CA GLY A 79 -21.18 -68.12 -1.96
C GLY A 79 -20.25 -67.13 -1.24
N LEU A 80 -19.46 -67.57 -0.25
CA LEU A 80 -18.60 -66.69 0.55
C LEU A 80 -17.60 -65.86 -0.31
N LEU A 81 -17.02 -66.49 -1.34
CA LEU A 81 -15.96 -65.90 -2.18
C LEU A 81 -16.46 -64.73 -3.06
N SER A 82 -17.62 -64.87 -3.70
CA SER A 82 -18.21 -63.81 -4.52
C SER A 82 -18.60 -62.58 -3.68
N ASN A 83 -19.13 -62.83 -2.48
CA ASN A 83 -19.46 -61.75 -1.54
C ASN A 83 -18.20 -61.04 -1.04
N ALA A 84 -17.13 -61.78 -0.74
CA ALA A 84 -15.83 -61.19 -0.36
C ALA A 84 -15.25 -60.29 -1.47
N VAL A 85 -15.30 -60.72 -2.73
CA VAL A 85 -14.86 -59.89 -3.88
C VAL A 85 -15.69 -58.61 -4.00
N LEU A 86 -17.02 -58.68 -3.87
CA LEU A 86 -17.89 -57.50 -3.92
C LEU A 86 -17.55 -56.47 -2.83
N PHE A 87 -17.30 -56.93 -1.59
CA PHE A 87 -16.89 -56.04 -0.50
C PHE A 87 -15.52 -55.39 -0.72
N VAL A 88 -14.53 -56.15 -1.19
CA VAL A 88 -13.20 -55.60 -1.51
C VAL A 88 -13.30 -54.54 -2.62
N CYS A 89 -14.05 -54.80 -3.68
CA CYS A 89 -14.29 -53.83 -4.75
C CYS A 89 -15.01 -52.57 -4.24
N GLY A 90 -16.07 -52.72 -3.44
CA GLY A 90 -16.81 -51.60 -2.84
C GLY A 90 -15.93 -50.73 -1.93
N SER A 91 -15.13 -51.35 -1.08
CA SER A 91 -14.17 -50.65 -0.21
C SER A 91 -13.08 -49.92 -1.01
N MET A 92 -12.57 -50.51 -2.09
CA MET A 92 -11.57 -49.87 -2.96
C MET A 92 -12.14 -48.64 -3.69
N VAL A 93 -13.36 -48.73 -4.23
CA VAL A 93 -14.04 -47.61 -4.89
C VAL A 93 -14.35 -46.49 -3.89
N GLY A 94 -14.85 -46.84 -2.69
CA GLY A 94 -15.10 -45.88 -1.61
C GLY A 94 -13.84 -45.16 -1.16
N ALA A 95 -12.74 -45.89 -0.91
CA ALA A 95 -11.46 -45.32 -0.53
C ALA A 95 -10.88 -44.40 -1.63
N PHE A 96 -10.98 -44.79 -2.91
CA PHE A 96 -10.54 -43.97 -4.03
C PHE A 96 -11.34 -42.66 -4.15
N HIS A 97 -12.67 -42.73 -4.03
CA HIS A 97 -13.52 -41.54 -4.03
C HIS A 97 -13.20 -40.61 -2.85
N LYS A 98 -13.05 -41.17 -1.63
CA LYS A 98 -12.71 -40.39 -0.43
C LYS A 98 -11.35 -39.70 -0.55
N PHE A 99 -10.34 -40.38 -1.10
CA PHE A 99 -9.03 -39.80 -1.40
C PHE A 99 -9.11 -38.63 -2.41
N LEU A 100 -9.92 -38.77 -3.47
CA LEU A 100 -10.14 -37.68 -4.43
C LEU A 100 -10.80 -36.46 -3.78
N MET A 101 -11.82 -36.68 -2.94
CA MET A 101 -12.52 -35.60 -2.22
C MET A 101 -11.62 -34.92 -1.19
N GLU A 102 -10.86 -35.68 -0.39
CA GLU A 102 -9.91 -35.12 0.61
C GLU A 102 -8.79 -34.33 -0.07
N LYS A 103 -8.25 -34.81 -1.19
CA LYS A 103 -7.28 -34.07 -2.01
C LYS A 103 -7.86 -32.77 -2.58
N ALA A 104 -9.08 -32.81 -3.12
CA ALA A 104 -9.74 -31.64 -3.66
C ALA A 104 -10.01 -30.58 -2.57
N LEU A 105 -10.51 -31.01 -1.39
CA LEU A 105 -10.76 -30.15 -0.24
C LEU A 105 -9.48 -29.51 0.31
N MET A 106 -8.39 -30.28 0.41
CA MET A 106 -7.10 -29.75 0.86
C MET A 106 -6.51 -28.74 -0.16
N GLN A 107 -6.72 -28.97 -1.46
CA GLN A 107 -6.28 -28.03 -2.49
C GLN A 107 -7.09 -26.73 -2.46
N THR A 108 -8.43 -26.78 -2.40
CA THR A 108 -9.25 -25.56 -2.31
C THR A 108 -8.99 -24.79 -1.01
N PHE A 109 -8.72 -25.48 0.10
CA PHE A 109 -8.29 -24.85 1.35
C PHE A 109 -6.93 -24.13 1.21
N GLN A 110 -5.92 -24.76 0.60
CA GLN A 110 -4.61 -24.14 0.37
C GLN A 110 -4.68 -22.96 -0.61
N ASP A 111 -5.45 -23.07 -1.69
CA ASP A 111 -5.67 -21.96 -2.63
C ASP A 111 -6.46 -20.80 -1.98
N THR A 112 -7.42 -21.10 -1.10
CA THR A 112 -8.14 -20.10 -0.29
C THR A 112 -7.20 -19.38 0.67
N LEU A 113 -6.35 -20.11 1.42
CA LEU A 113 -5.34 -19.51 2.30
C LEU A 113 -4.34 -18.65 1.53
N ARG A 114 -3.87 -19.09 0.36
CA ARG A 114 -3.01 -18.30 -0.52
C ARG A 114 -3.71 -17.01 -0.98
N CYS A 115 -4.97 -17.11 -1.37
CA CYS A 115 -5.76 -15.96 -1.80
C CYS A 115 -6.01 -14.95 -0.67
N LEU A 116 -6.29 -15.43 0.55
CA LEU A 116 -6.43 -14.59 1.75
C LEU A 116 -5.11 -13.90 2.13
N GLY A 117 -3.98 -14.62 2.04
CA GLY A 117 -2.65 -14.04 2.28
C GLY A 117 -2.29 -12.94 1.30
N ILE A 118 -2.56 -13.16 0.00
CA ILE A 118 -2.40 -12.13 -1.05
C ILE A 118 -3.32 -10.93 -0.79
N ARG A 119 -4.60 -11.17 -0.50
CA ARG A 119 -5.59 -10.12 -0.16
C ARG A 119 -5.11 -9.26 1.02
N MET A 120 -4.61 -9.89 2.08
CA MET A 120 -4.15 -9.17 3.28
C MET A 120 -2.88 -8.36 3.03
N LYS A 121 -1.92 -8.88 2.25
CA LYS A 121 -0.73 -8.10 1.81
C LYS A 121 -1.18 -6.87 1.01
N LEU A 122 -2.01 -7.09 -0.01
CA LEU A 122 -2.55 -6.03 -0.88
C LEU A 122 -3.32 -4.95 -0.12
N GLU A 123 -4.11 -5.31 0.90
CA GLU A 123 -4.84 -4.33 1.72
C GLU A 123 -3.88 -3.51 2.61
N ILE A 124 -2.83 -4.11 3.16
CA ILE A 124 -1.78 -3.40 3.92
C ILE A 124 -1.04 -2.41 3.00
N GLU A 125 -0.67 -2.83 1.79
CA GLU A 125 0.03 -1.99 0.81
C GLU A 125 -0.86 -0.82 0.34
N LYS A 126 -2.13 -1.08 0.00
CA LYS A 126 -3.14 -0.04 -0.28
C LYS A 126 -3.23 0.96 0.88
N ARG A 127 -3.31 0.48 2.12
CA ARG A 127 -3.42 1.35 3.31
C ARG A 127 -2.16 2.19 3.56
N GLN A 128 -0.97 1.62 3.34
CA GLN A 128 0.29 2.37 3.42
C GLN A 128 0.37 3.47 2.35
N GLN A 129 -0.01 3.17 1.10
CA GLN A 129 -0.07 4.14 0.01
C GLN A 129 -1.11 5.25 0.23
N GLU A 130 -2.28 4.92 0.81
CA GLU A 130 -3.30 5.93 1.11
C GLU A 130 -2.90 6.84 2.28
N ASN A 131 -2.30 6.30 3.34
CA ASN A 131 -1.70 7.09 4.41
C ASN A 131 -0.59 8.02 3.87
N LEU A 132 0.23 7.52 2.96
CA LEU A 132 1.29 8.27 2.28
C LEU A 132 0.73 9.44 1.45
N LEU A 133 -0.35 9.24 0.70
CA LEU A 133 -1.02 10.31 -0.04
C LEU A 133 -1.62 11.38 0.89
N GLN A 134 -2.32 10.96 1.94
CA GLN A 134 -2.93 11.85 2.93
C GLN A 134 -1.88 12.62 3.77
N SER A 135 -0.64 12.13 3.83
CA SER A 135 0.50 12.83 4.44
C SER A 135 0.87 14.10 3.66
N VAL A 136 0.68 14.10 2.34
CA VAL A 136 1.04 15.23 1.46
C VAL A 136 -0.14 16.17 1.25
N LEU A 137 -1.30 15.62 0.89
CA LEU A 137 -2.48 16.39 0.48
C LEU A 137 -3.65 16.20 1.47
N PRO A 138 -4.38 17.27 1.84
CA PRO A 138 -5.60 17.14 2.64
C PRO A 138 -6.61 16.17 2.01
N VAL A 139 -7.23 15.34 2.84
CA VAL A 139 -8.09 14.21 2.41
C VAL A 139 -9.11 14.62 1.35
N TYR A 140 -9.79 15.76 1.53
CA TYR A 140 -10.81 16.28 0.61
C TYR A 140 -10.27 16.63 -0.79
N ILE A 141 -9.00 17.03 -0.92
CA ILE A 141 -8.34 17.27 -2.20
C ILE A 141 -7.95 15.93 -2.82
N SER A 142 -7.32 15.05 -2.04
CA SER A 142 -6.90 13.72 -2.51
C SER A 142 -8.09 12.89 -3.04
N MET A 143 -9.27 13.00 -2.41
CA MET A 143 -10.50 12.37 -2.87
C MET A 143 -11.01 12.96 -4.19
N LYS A 144 -11.07 14.29 -4.34
CA LYS A 144 -11.46 14.94 -5.61
C LYS A 144 -10.50 14.60 -6.75
N MET A 145 -9.20 14.55 -6.50
CA MET A 145 -8.20 14.12 -7.48
C MET A 145 -8.36 12.65 -7.84
N LYS A 146 -8.51 11.75 -6.85
CA LYS A 146 -8.74 10.31 -7.10
C LYS A 146 -9.98 10.06 -7.94
N LEU A 147 -11.09 10.75 -7.68
CA LEU A 147 -12.32 10.63 -8.47
C LEU A 147 -12.09 11.09 -9.92
N ALA A 148 -11.56 12.30 -10.12
CA ALA A 148 -11.32 12.85 -11.46
C ALA A 148 -10.34 12.01 -12.31
N ILE A 149 -9.32 11.40 -11.68
CA ILE A 149 -8.40 10.49 -12.40
C ILE A 149 -9.07 9.12 -12.62
N MET A 150 -9.84 8.59 -11.65
CA MET A 150 -10.55 7.32 -11.81
C MET A 150 -11.62 7.39 -12.91
N GLU A 151 -12.31 8.52 -13.07
CA GLU A 151 -13.24 8.76 -14.18
C GLU A 151 -12.48 8.71 -15.52
N ARG A 152 -11.38 9.47 -15.66
CA ARG A 152 -10.51 9.44 -16.85
C ARG A 152 -9.97 8.04 -17.16
N CYS A 153 -9.62 7.25 -16.15
CA CYS A 153 -9.10 5.88 -16.31
C CYS A 153 -10.19 4.82 -16.56
N LYS A 154 -11.47 5.09 -16.28
CA LYS A 154 -12.59 4.18 -16.55
C LYS A 154 -13.10 4.26 -17.99
N CYS A 155 -12.91 5.40 -18.67
CA CYS A 155 -13.06 5.50 -20.13
C CYS A 155 -11.98 4.63 -20.81
N LYS A 156 -12.38 3.47 -21.34
CA LYS A 156 -11.48 2.57 -22.08
C LYS A 156 -11.23 3.03 -23.52
N ASP A 157 -12.16 3.78 -24.10
CA ASP A 157 -12.05 4.30 -25.47
C ASP A 157 -11.21 5.58 -25.51
N ARG A 158 -10.05 5.48 -26.16
CA ARG A 158 -9.11 6.60 -26.32
C ARG A 158 -9.74 7.82 -26.97
N GLU A 159 -10.70 7.63 -27.87
CA GLU A 159 -11.38 8.75 -28.53
C GLU A 159 -12.26 9.56 -27.57
N GLU A 160 -13.02 8.92 -26.68
CA GLU A 160 -13.77 9.64 -25.64
C GLU A 160 -12.84 10.28 -24.62
N GLN A 161 -11.78 9.56 -24.21
CA GLN A 161 -10.76 10.06 -23.31
C GLN A 161 -10.05 11.32 -23.87
N GLN A 162 -9.92 11.41 -25.21
CA GLN A 162 -9.32 12.55 -25.89
C GLN A 162 -10.33 13.69 -26.11
N ARG A 163 -11.61 13.40 -26.45
CA ARG A 163 -12.70 14.41 -26.50
C ARG A 163 -12.91 15.07 -25.13
N MET A 164 -12.98 14.30 -24.06
CA MET A 164 -13.20 14.79 -22.69
C MET A 164 -12.04 15.65 -22.15
N VAL A 165 -10.84 15.53 -22.75
CA VAL A 165 -9.72 16.46 -22.55
C VAL A 165 -9.88 17.71 -23.40
N CYS A 166 -10.26 17.58 -24.68
CA CYS A 166 -10.48 18.72 -25.59
C CYS A 166 -11.66 19.63 -25.19
N ASP A 167 -12.71 19.11 -24.56
CA ASP A 167 -13.86 19.91 -24.12
C ASP A 167 -13.55 20.81 -22.89
N ASN A 168 -12.41 20.59 -22.23
CA ASN A 168 -11.96 21.40 -21.10
C ASN A 168 -10.87 22.40 -21.53
N ASN A 169 -11.28 23.61 -21.92
CA ASN A 169 -10.40 24.74 -22.28
C ASN A 169 -9.46 25.23 -21.14
N PHE A 170 -9.50 24.62 -19.95
CA PHE A 170 -8.70 24.97 -18.78
C PHE A 170 -8.35 23.71 -17.98
N HIS A 171 -7.19 23.69 -17.33
CA HIS A 171 -6.81 22.61 -16.44
C HIS A 171 -7.63 22.62 -15.13
N SER A 172 -7.82 21.44 -14.53
CA SER A 172 -8.68 21.27 -13.36
C SER A 172 -8.09 21.91 -12.10
N LEU A 173 -8.62 23.06 -11.69
CA LEU A 173 -8.18 23.81 -10.51
C LEU A 173 -8.78 23.25 -9.20
N TYR A 174 -7.93 22.92 -8.23
CA TYR A 174 -8.34 22.36 -6.93
C TYR A 174 -8.13 23.36 -5.78
N VAL A 175 -8.87 24.47 -5.79
CA VAL A 175 -8.81 25.56 -4.79
C VAL A 175 -10.11 25.70 -4.01
N LYS A 176 -10.02 26.13 -2.75
CA LYS A 176 -11.15 26.46 -1.86
C LYS A 176 -10.83 27.70 -1.01
N ARG A 177 -11.78 28.62 -0.85
CA ARG A 177 -11.69 29.78 0.05
C ARG A 177 -11.97 29.41 1.50
N HIS A 178 -11.26 30.04 2.42
CA HIS A 178 -11.35 29.88 3.86
C HIS A 178 -11.23 31.24 4.55
N GLU A 179 -12.21 31.58 5.38
CA GLU A 179 -12.27 32.85 6.12
C GLU A 179 -11.84 32.66 7.58
N ASN A 180 -11.36 33.73 8.21
CA ASN A 180 -10.92 33.76 9.60
C ASN A 180 -9.90 32.67 9.93
N VAL A 181 -8.79 32.65 9.19
CA VAL A 181 -7.61 31.82 9.48
C VAL A 181 -6.52 32.66 10.16
N SER A 182 -5.55 32.01 10.79
CA SER A 182 -4.33 32.66 11.28
C SER A 182 -3.09 32.05 10.65
N ILE A 183 -2.23 32.91 10.15
CA ILE A 183 -1.11 32.62 9.26
C ILE A 183 0.18 32.96 10.02
N LEU A 184 1.10 32.01 10.13
CA LEU A 184 2.38 32.19 10.84
C LEU A 184 3.55 31.80 9.95
N TYR A 185 4.50 32.75 9.86
CA TYR A 185 5.84 32.56 9.32
C TYR A 185 6.84 32.64 10.47
N ALA A 186 7.77 31.68 10.53
CA ALA A 186 8.83 31.69 11.53
C ALA A 186 10.20 31.36 10.91
N ASP A 187 11.14 32.32 11.01
CA ASP A 187 12.49 32.24 10.41
C ASP A 187 13.58 32.05 11.48
N ILE A 188 14.64 31.31 11.13
CA ILE A 188 15.75 30.98 12.04
C ILE A 188 16.91 31.94 11.82
N VAL A 189 16.94 33.00 12.63
CA VAL A 189 17.98 34.03 12.62
C VAL A 189 19.35 33.41 12.90
N GLY A 190 20.26 33.55 11.93
CA GLY A 190 21.63 33.03 11.97
C GLY A 190 21.83 31.70 11.22
N PHE A 191 20.76 31.01 10.82
CA PHE A 191 20.83 29.67 10.24
C PHE A 191 21.77 29.55 9.04
N THR A 192 21.71 30.50 8.10
CA THR A 192 22.55 30.47 6.88
C THR A 192 24.06 30.40 7.17
N ARG A 193 24.52 30.94 8.31
CA ARG A 193 25.92 30.82 8.76
C ARG A 193 26.19 29.41 9.29
N LEU A 194 25.35 28.89 10.18
CA LEU A 194 25.45 27.53 10.74
C LEU A 194 25.42 26.46 9.63
N ALA A 195 24.53 26.61 8.66
CA ALA A 195 24.41 25.71 7.51
C ALA A 195 25.60 25.75 6.55
N SER A 196 26.38 26.84 6.56
CA SER A 196 27.65 26.93 5.80
C SER A 196 28.79 26.16 6.48
N ASP A 197 28.68 25.90 7.79
CA ASP A 197 29.61 25.05 8.54
C ASP A 197 29.25 23.55 8.43
N CYS A 198 27.96 23.19 8.62
CA CYS A 198 27.49 21.80 8.66
C CYS A 198 27.93 20.96 7.46
N SER A 199 28.32 19.69 7.68
CA SER A 199 28.38 18.71 6.59
C SER A 199 26.96 18.42 6.05
N PRO A 200 26.81 17.93 4.80
CA PRO A 200 25.50 17.61 4.23
C PRO A 200 24.65 16.68 5.09
N LYS A 201 25.29 15.73 5.77
CA LYS A 201 24.64 14.80 6.70
C LYS A 201 24.20 15.51 7.99
N GLU A 202 25.09 16.29 8.61
CA GLU A 202 24.76 17.07 9.82
C GLU A 202 23.60 18.04 9.56
N LEU A 203 23.58 18.70 8.39
CA LEU A 203 22.55 19.67 8.02
C LEU A 203 21.16 19.03 7.92
N VAL A 204 21.05 17.89 7.22
CA VAL A 204 19.75 17.22 7.05
C VAL A 204 19.24 16.57 8.35
N ILE A 205 20.13 16.02 9.19
CA ILE A 205 19.72 15.53 10.53
C ILE A 205 19.26 16.72 11.39
N MET A 206 20.06 17.78 11.49
CA MET A 206 19.75 18.96 12.30
C MET A 206 18.43 19.62 11.89
N LEU A 207 18.18 19.75 10.59
CA LEU A 207 16.89 20.24 10.09
C LEU A 207 15.74 19.25 10.32
N ASN A 208 15.94 17.94 10.16
CA ASN A 208 14.88 16.96 10.40
C ASN A 208 14.43 16.95 11.87
N GLU A 209 15.37 16.96 12.82
CA GLU A 209 15.04 16.95 14.23
C GLU A 209 14.40 18.27 14.68
N LEU A 210 14.91 19.42 14.21
CA LEU A 210 14.36 20.74 14.54
C LEU A 210 12.95 20.93 13.95
N PHE A 211 12.77 20.68 12.65
CA PHE A 211 11.46 20.76 12.02
C PHE A 211 10.51 19.63 12.46
N GLY A 212 11.03 18.48 12.89
CA GLY A 212 10.27 17.42 13.54
C GLY A 212 9.71 17.84 14.91
N LYS A 213 10.47 18.63 15.67
CA LYS A 213 9.95 19.28 16.90
C LYS A 213 8.92 20.36 16.59
N PHE A 214 9.10 21.14 15.54
CA PHE A 214 8.08 22.11 15.10
C PHE A 214 6.81 21.41 14.58
N ASP A 215 6.92 20.28 13.88
CA ASP A 215 5.79 19.41 13.49
C ASP A 215 5.05 18.82 14.72
N GLN A 216 5.73 18.65 15.86
CA GLN A 216 5.10 18.32 17.14
C GLN A 216 4.33 19.53 17.70
N ILE A 217 5.00 20.67 17.88
CA ILE A 217 4.41 21.91 18.45
C ILE A 217 3.22 22.39 17.61
N ALA A 218 3.28 22.26 16.28
CA ALA A 218 2.20 22.56 15.37
C ALA A 218 0.98 21.65 15.59
N LYS A 219 1.20 20.34 15.81
CA LYS A 219 0.12 19.38 16.10
C LYS A 219 -0.53 19.67 17.46
N GLU A 220 0.28 20.01 18.47
CA GLU A 220 -0.16 20.32 19.84
C GLU A 220 -0.92 21.65 19.95
N ASN A 221 -0.76 22.53 18.96
CA ASN A 221 -1.45 23.82 18.85
C ASN A 221 -2.43 23.88 17.65
N GLU A 222 -2.89 22.74 17.11
CA GLU A 222 -3.88 22.67 16.02
C GLU A 222 -3.56 23.58 14.80
N CYS A 223 -2.28 23.64 14.43
CA CYS A 223 -1.79 24.41 13.29
C CYS A 223 -1.32 23.46 12.18
N MET A 224 -1.79 23.67 10.95
CA MET A 224 -1.34 22.89 9.80
C MET A 224 -0.06 23.49 9.22
N ARG A 225 1.05 22.73 9.22
CA ARG A 225 2.20 23.07 8.36
C ARG A 225 1.77 23.02 6.89
N ILE A 226 2.01 24.12 6.19
CA ILE A 226 1.84 24.19 4.74
C ILE A 226 3.16 23.78 4.09
N LYS A 227 4.26 24.49 4.41
CA LYS A 227 5.51 24.41 3.64
C LYS A 227 6.74 24.69 4.49
N ILE A 228 7.91 24.30 3.99
CA ILE A 228 9.22 24.77 4.45
C ILE A 228 9.87 25.53 3.28
N LEU A 229 10.39 26.72 3.56
CA LEU A 229 10.95 27.66 2.60
C LEU A 229 12.38 28.04 3.04
N GLY A 230 13.32 27.11 2.83
CA GLY A 230 14.70 27.26 3.31
C GLY A 230 14.77 27.09 4.83
N ASP A 231 15.23 28.13 5.52
CA ASP A 231 15.26 28.28 6.98
C ASP A 231 13.85 28.55 7.58
N CYS A 232 12.91 29.06 6.78
CA CYS A 232 11.59 29.49 7.26
C CYS A 232 10.54 28.36 7.30
N TYR A 233 9.86 28.23 8.44
CA TYR A 233 8.74 27.31 8.67
C TYR A 233 7.40 28.05 8.52
N TYR A 234 6.50 27.51 7.69
CA TYR A 234 5.23 28.16 7.34
C TYR A 234 4.00 27.31 7.69
N CYS A 235 3.08 27.86 8.49
CA CYS A 235 1.86 27.16 8.94
C CYS A 235 0.63 28.07 9.02
N VAL A 236 -0.55 27.45 9.04
CA VAL A 236 -1.85 28.13 9.16
C VAL A 236 -2.75 27.36 10.14
N SER A 237 -3.42 28.08 11.05
CA SER A 237 -4.52 27.55 11.89
C SER A 237 -5.88 27.96 11.30
N GLY A 238 -6.87 27.08 11.37
CA GLY A 238 -8.16 27.22 10.67
C GLY A 238 -8.23 26.55 9.28
N LEU A 239 -7.22 25.72 8.93
CA LEU A 239 -7.22 24.85 7.74
C LEU A 239 -7.06 23.36 8.16
N PRO A 240 -7.79 22.41 7.53
CA PRO A 240 -8.74 22.55 6.43
C PRO A 240 -10.19 22.77 6.91
N VAL A 241 -10.36 23.04 8.21
CA VAL A 241 -11.63 23.33 8.89
C VAL A 241 -11.38 24.59 9.71
N SER A 242 -12.28 25.59 9.63
CA SER A 242 -12.13 26.83 10.41
C SER A 242 -12.26 26.54 11.91
N LEU A 243 -11.43 27.19 12.72
CA LEU A 243 -11.35 26.99 14.17
C LEU A 243 -11.56 28.34 14.87
N PRO A 244 -12.50 28.48 15.82
CA PRO A 244 -12.78 29.76 16.47
C PRO A 244 -11.59 30.31 17.28
N ASN A 245 -10.67 29.43 17.71
CA ASN A 245 -9.47 29.80 18.46
C ASN A 245 -8.21 30.01 17.60
N HIS A 246 -8.34 30.06 16.26
CA HIS A 246 -7.23 30.12 15.30
C HIS A 246 -6.10 31.10 15.68
N ALA A 247 -6.42 32.34 16.08
CA ALA A 247 -5.42 33.34 16.51
C ALA A 247 -4.70 32.96 17.81
N LYS A 248 -5.43 32.45 18.82
CA LYS A 248 -4.85 32.05 20.12
C LYS A 248 -3.92 30.85 19.95
N ASN A 249 -4.37 29.84 19.21
CA ASN A 249 -3.59 28.65 18.86
C ASN A 249 -2.28 29.02 18.13
N CYS A 250 -2.38 29.90 17.14
CA CYS A 250 -1.26 30.33 16.31
C CYS A 250 -0.22 31.18 17.07
N VAL A 251 -0.67 32.11 17.93
CA VAL A 251 0.24 32.88 18.80
C VAL A 251 0.91 32.00 19.86
N LYS A 252 0.16 31.06 20.47
CA LYS A 252 0.75 30.09 21.41
C LYS A 252 1.84 29.24 20.74
N MET A 253 1.60 28.75 19.52
CA MET A 253 2.60 28.06 18.73
C MET A 253 3.87 28.89 18.52
N GLY A 254 3.73 30.18 18.16
CA GLY A 254 4.87 31.09 18.00
C GLY A 254 5.70 31.25 19.28
N LEU A 255 5.02 31.38 20.42
CA LEU A 255 5.67 31.44 21.74
C LEU A 255 6.37 30.11 22.09
N ASP A 256 5.75 28.97 21.81
CA ASP A 256 6.33 27.64 22.04
C ASP A 256 7.57 27.38 21.15
N MET A 257 7.58 27.88 19.90
CA MET A 257 8.72 27.80 18.98
C MET A 257 9.92 28.66 19.43
N CYS A 258 9.66 29.91 19.87
CA CYS A 258 10.71 30.77 20.43
C CYS A 258 11.38 30.15 21.66
N GLU A 259 10.61 29.54 22.56
CA GLU A 259 11.13 28.86 23.76
C GLU A 259 11.93 27.59 23.40
N ALA A 260 11.47 26.80 22.40
CA ALA A 260 12.23 25.66 21.91
C ALA A 260 13.60 26.05 21.33
N ILE A 261 13.68 27.12 20.52
CA ILE A 261 14.94 27.66 20.00
C ILE A 261 15.83 28.22 21.11
N LYS A 262 15.25 28.87 22.12
CA LYS A 262 15.97 29.35 23.31
C LYS A 262 16.67 28.21 24.07
N GLN A 263 15.96 27.10 24.31
CA GLN A 263 16.54 25.91 24.95
C GLN A 263 17.69 25.29 24.13
N VAL A 264 17.57 25.27 22.79
CA VAL A 264 18.67 24.84 21.91
C VAL A 264 19.87 25.78 22.01
N ARG A 265 19.67 27.11 21.97
CA ARG A 265 20.74 28.10 22.15
C ARG A 265 21.47 27.92 23.49
N GLU A 266 20.72 27.71 24.57
CA GLU A 266 21.26 27.52 25.93
C GLU A 266 22.07 26.22 26.06
N ALA A 267 21.56 25.10 25.55
CA ALA A 267 22.24 23.81 25.61
C ALA A 267 23.45 23.68 24.65
N THR A 268 23.37 24.29 23.47
CA THR A 268 24.41 24.15 22.43
C THR A 268 25.46 25.26 22.47
N GLY A 269 25.14 26.41 23.06
CA GLY A 269 25.99 27.61 23.05
C GLY A 269 26.19 28.23 21.65
N VAL A 270 25.24 28.03 20.73
CA VAL A 270 25.25 28.61 19.38
C VAL A 270 24.32 29.83 19.35
N ASP A 271 24.79 30.94 18.77
CA ASP A 271 23.98 32.16 18.61
C ASP A 271 22.95 31.99 17.47
N ILE A 272 21.82 31.39 17.83
CA ILE A 272 20.61 31.27 17.01
C ILE A 272 19.42 31.91 17.73
N ASN A 273 18.48 32.46 16.96
CA ASN A 273 17.22 32.96 17.49
C ASN A 273 16.10 32.79 16.45
N MET A 274 14.85 33.04 16.81
CA MET A 274 13.72 32.90 15.88
C MET A 274 12.96 34.22 15.72
N ARG A 275 12.57 34.58 14.51
CA ARG A 275 11.55 35.61 14.25
C ARG A 275 10.22 34.90 14.03
N VAL A 276 9.12 35.46 14.53
CA VAL A 276 7.78 34.93 14.29
C VAL A 276 6.84 36.08 13.92
N GLY A 277 6.28 36.03 12.71
CA GLY A 277 5.22 36.93 12.25
C GLY A 277 3.89 36.21 12.20
N VAL A 278 2.83 36.81 12.76
CA VAL A 278 1.47 36.27 12.73
C VAL A 278 0.49 37.34 12.22
N HIS A 279 -0.37 36.92 11.30
CA HIS A 279 -1.49 37.72 10.80
C HIS A 279 -2.77 36.86 10.71
N SER A 280 -3.94 37.50 10.70
CA SER A 280 -5.24 36.81 10.72
C SER A 280 -6.18 37.45 9.71
N GLY A 281 -6.75 36.64 8.83
CA GLY A 281 -7.48 37.11 7.64
C GLY A 281 -8.07 35.95 6.83
N ASN A 282 -8.19 36.13 5.52
CA ASN A 282 -8.85 35.23 4.58
C ASN A 282 -7.84 34.63 3.58
N VAL A 283 -8.06 33.39 3.13
CA VAL A 283 -7.15 32.70 2.20
C VAL A 283 -7.86 31.83 1.17
N LEU A 284 -7.26 31.73 -0.01
CA LEU A 284 -7.49 30.66 -0.97
C LEU A 284 -6.44 29.57 -0.72
N CYS A 285 -6.85 28.31 -0.50
CA CYS A 285 -5.93 27.18 -0.34
C CYS A 285 -6.25 26.04 -1.33
N GLY A 286 -5.22 25.30 -1.76
CA GLY A 286 -5.41 24.33 -2.83
C GLY A 286 -4.12 23.78 -3.44
N VAL A 287 -4.22 23.28 -4.67
CA VAL A 287 -3.10 22.78 -5.49
C VAL A 287 -3.19 23.38 -6.89
N ILE A 288 -2.04 23.74 -7.46
CA ILE A 288 -1.89 24.25 -8.84
C ILE A 288 -0.82 23.48 -9.63
N GLY A 289 -0.94 23.50 -10.95
CA GLY A 289 0.01 22.87 -11.89
C GLY A 289 -0.22 21.37 -12.10
N LEU A 290 0.61 20.76 -12.94
CA LEU A 290 0.47 19.37 -13.38
C LEU A 290 1.51 18.42 -12.75
N ARG A 291 2.62 18.97 -12.24
CA ARG A 291 3.72 18.21 -11.62
C ARG A 291 4.13 18.80 -10.27
N LYS A 292 4.67 17.96 -9.37
CA LYS A 292 5.11 18.34 -8.00
C LYS A 292 3.99 18.99 -7.20
N TRP A 293 2.85 18.29 -7.12
CA TRP A 293 1.67 18.76 -6.39
C TRP A 293 1.98 18.99 -4.91
N GLN A 294 1.77 20.23 -4.47
CA GLN A 294 1.93 20.68 -3.10
C GLN A 294 0.66 21.44 -2.71
N PHE A 295 0.16 21.20 -1.50
CA PHE A 295 -0.92 22.01 -0.93
C PHE A 295 -0.32 23.35 -0.47
N ASP A 296 -0.81 24.44 -1.04
CA ASP A 296 -0.30 25.79 -0.80
C ASP A 296 -1.45 26.79 -0.57
N VAL A 297 -1.10 28.03 -0.22
CA VAL A 297 -2.05 29.05 0.23
C VAL A 297 -1.72 30.42 -0.40
N TRP A 298 -2.74 31.11 -0.91
CA TRP A 298 -2.63 32.39 -1.59
C TRP A 298 -3.63 33.40 -0.99
N SER A 299 -3.15 34.62 -0.71
CA SER A 299 -3.95 35.81 -0.39
C SER A 299 -3.02 37.02 -0.16
N HIS A 300 -3.57 38.23 -0.20
CA HIS A 300 -2.87 39.43 0.30
C HIS A 300 -2.44 39.28 1.77
N ASP A 301 -3.25 38.61 2.59
CA ASP A 301 -3.00 38.36 4.02
C ASP A 301 -1.81 37.42 4.24
N VAL A 302 -1.59 36.46 3.33
CA VAL A 302 -0.39 35.60 3.33
C VAL A 302 0.87 36.45 3.08
N THR A 303 0.79 37.39 2.14
CA THR A 303 1.89 38.31 1.84
C THR A 303 2.17 39.24 3.03
N LEU A 304 1.14 39.74 3.69
CA LEU A 304 1.28 40.57 4.90
C LEU A 304 1.92 39.78 6.06
N ALA A 305 1.52 38.51 6.26
CA ALA A 305 2.13 37.65 7.28
C ALA A 305 3.65 37.44 7.07
N ASN A 306 4.10 37.33 5.83
CA ASN A 306 5.52 37.22 5.47
C ASN A 306 6.30 38.51 5.81
N HIS A 307 5.77 39.69 5.45
CA HIS A 307 6.37 40.97 5.85
C HIS A 307 6.35 41.19 7.37
N MET A 308 5.37 40.63 8.08
CA MET A 308 5.31 40.66 9.54
C MET A 308 6.39 39.82 10.23
N GLU A 309 6.86 38.71 9.63
CA GLU A 309 8.05 38.00 10.09
C GLU A 309 9.29 38.87 9.87
N SER A 310 9.48 39.34 8.64
CA SER A 310 10.73 40.01 8.24
C SER A 310 10.91 41.37 8.94
N GLY A 311 9.82 42.07 9.24
CA GLY A 311 9.76 43.24 10.12
C GLY A 311 9.72 42.91 11.62
N GLY A 312 9.72 41.64 12.02
CA GLY A 312 9.66 41.16 13.41
C GLY A 312 10.98 41.25 14.17
N LEU A 313 10.92 41.11 15.50
CA LEU A 313 12.08 41.12 16.39
C LEU A 313 12.48 39.68 16.80
N PRO A 314 13.78 39.31 16.80
CA PRO A 314 14.22 37.99 17.21
C PRO A 314 13.86 37.66 18.67
N GLY A 315 13.27 36.48 18.89
CA GLY A 315 12.80 35.98 20.18
C GLY A 315 11.39 36.44 20.57
N ARG A 316 10.67 37.15 19.69
CA ARG A 316 9.34 37.72 19.97
C ARG A 316 8.35 37.39 18.85
N VAL A 317 7.06 37.29 19.21
CA VAL A 317 5.96 37.08 18.27
C VAL A 317 5.36 38.44 17.89
N HIS A 318 5.42 38.77 16.61
CA HIS A 318 4.99 40.04 16.02
C HIS A 318 3.64 39.86 15.32
N ILE A 319 2.63 40.65 15.72
CA ILE A 319 1.22 40.46 15.32
C ILE A 319 0.61 41.74 14.75
N THR A 320 -0.38 41.59 13.86
CA THR A 320 -1.16 42.72 13.32
C THR A 320 -2.36 43.10 14.21
N GLU A 321 -2.92 44.30 14.03
CA GLU A 321 -4.20 44.70 14.66
C GLU A 321 -5.36 43.72 14.36
N ALA A 322 -5.37 43.08 13.18
CA ALA A 322 -6.37 42.06 12.81
C ALA A 322 -6.27 40.83 13.73
N THR A 323 -5.07 40.31 13.96
CA THR A 323 -4.82 39.23 14.93
C THR A 323 -5.15 39.66 16.35
N LEU A 324 -4.79 40.88 16.76
CA LEU A 324 -5.10 41.38 18.11
C LEU A 324 -6.61 41.40 18.40
N LYS A 325 -7.43 41.76 17.41
CA LYS A 325 -8.90 41.66 17.49
C LYS A 325 -9.36 40.22 17.74
N HIS A 326 -8.84 39.25 16.99
CA HIS A 326 -9.17 37.82 17.15
C HIS A 326 -8.63 37.18 18.44
N LEU A 327 -7.61 37.78 19.08
CA LEU A 327 -7.07 37.30 20.36
C LEU A 327 -7.98 37.60 21.57
N ASN A 328 -9.00 38.47 21.46
CA ASN A 328 -9.96 38.77 22.53
C ASN A 328 -9.30 39.09 23.90
N LYS A 329 -8.18 39.83 23.88
CA LYS A 329 -7.34 40.15 25.06
C LYS A 329 -6.76 38.95 25.83
N ALA A 330 -6.58 37.79 25.18
CA ALA A 330 -5.98 36.61 25.79
C ALA A 330 -4.47 36.72 26.10
N TYR A 331 -3.80 37.76 25.61
CA TYR A 331 -2.39 38.07 25.86
C TYR A 331 -2.20 39.59 25.98
N GLU A 332 -1.21 40.02 26.75
CA GLU A 332 -0.74 41.40 26.78
C GLU A 332 0.21 41.68 25.60
N VAL A 333 0.20 42.93 25.12
CA VAL A 333 0.94 43.34 23.92
C VAL A 333 1.51 44.75 24.06
N GLU A 334 2.66 44.98 23.46
CA GLU A 334 3.32 46.28 23.31
C GLU A 334 3.31 46.75 21.85
N GLU A 335 3.64 48.02 21.57
CA GLU A 335 3.68 48.53 20.19
C GLU A 335 4.87 47.97 19.40
N GLY A 336 4.58 47.28 18.29
CA GLY A 336 5.59 46.58 17.51
C GLY A 336 6.44 47.48 16.62
N ASN A 337 5.94 48.67 16.25
CA ASN A 337 6.65 49.65 15.41
C ASN A 337 7.26 49.07 14.11
N GLY A 338 6.57 48.11 13.48
CA GLY A 338 7.01 47.41 12.27
C GLY A 338 7.24 48.33 11.06
N HIS A 339 6.50 49.44 10.98
CA HIS A 339 6.61 50.47 9.93
C HIS A 339 7.98 51.19 9.88
N LEU A 340 8.83 51.02 10.91
CA LEU A 340 10.21 51.51 10.93
C LEU A 340 11.22 50.51 10.36
N ARG A 341 10.83 49.24 10.18
CA ARG A 341 11.73 48.11 9.86
C ARG A 341 11.43 47.45 8.52
N ASP A 342 10.21 47.56 8.02
CA ASP A 342 9.78 47.06 6.71
C ASP A 342 8.99 48.15 5.97
N THR A 343 9.25 48.30 4.65
CA THR A 343 8.65 49.35 3.82
C THR A 343 7.20 49.07 3.44
N TYR A 344 6.83 47.81 3.22
CA TYR A 344 5.48 47.38 2.84
C TYR A 344 4.50 47.58 4.01
N LEU A 345 4.94 47.31 5.25
CA LEU A 345 4.17 47.62 6.46
C LEU A 345 3.94 49.14 6.64
N LYS A 346 4.87 49.97 6.16
CA LYS A 346 4.78 51.44 6.19
C LYS A 346 3.85 51.98 5.09
N GLU A 347 3.97 51.47 3.87
CA GLU A 347 3.14 51.84 2.72
C GLU A 347 1.66 51.52 2.95
N LEU A 348 1.37 50.36 3.55
CA LEU A 348 0.01 49.96 3.94
C LEU A 348 -0.45 50.54 5.30
N ASN A 349 0.39 51.35 5.97
CA ASN A 349 0.12 51.97 7.28
C ASN A 349 -0.41 50.98 8.35
N VAL A 350 0.15 49.77 8.39
CA VAL A 350 -0.36 48.68 9.24
C VAL A 350 0.08 48.87 10.69
N LYS A 351 -0.89 48.87 11.61
CA LYS A 351 -0.62 48.82 13.05
C LYS A 351 -0.16 47.43 13.48
N THR A 352 0.94 47.41 14.22
CA THR A 352 1.70 46.21 14.59
C THR A 352 1.98 46.19 16.08
N TYR A 353 1.95 45.00 16.67
CA TYR A 353 2.13 44.77 18.10
C TYR A 353 3.10 43.61 18.34
N LEU A 354 3.77 43.58 19.49
CA LEU A 354 4.59 42.45 19.93
C LEU A 354 3.92 41.81 21.14
N VAL A 355 3.82 40.48 21.15
CA VAL A 355 3.22 39.73 22.27
C VAL A 355 4.22 39.66 23.43
N ILE A 356 3.72 39.92 24.64
CA ILE A 356 4.45 39.71 25.89
C ILE A 356 4.24 38.24 26.30
N ASP A 357 5.34 37.50 26.51
CA ASP A 357 5.26 36.09 26.91
C ASP A 357 5.06 35.99 28.44
N PRO A 358 3.92 35.46 28.92
CA PRO A 358 3.62 35.39 30.36
C PRO A 358 4.52 34.43 31.15
N ARG A 359 5.44 33.70 30.49
CA ARG A 359 6.36 32.73 31.12
C ARG A 359 7.69 33.36 31.57
N VAL A 360 7.97 34.62 31.19
CA VAL A 360 9.29 35.25 31.35
C VAL A 360 9.67 35.52 32.81
N GLU A 361 8.71 35.70 33.72
CA GLU A 361 8.99 36.03 35.13
C GLU A 361 9.67 34.91 35.94
N ASN A 362 9.70 33.66 35.46
CA ASN A 362 9.91 32.47 36.31
C ASN A 362 11.14 31.59 36.00
N LEU A 363 12.12 32.02 35.18
CA LEU A 363 13.33 31.20 34.90
C LEU A 363 14.67 31.91 35.11
N ASN A 364 15.21 31.78 36.33
CA ASN A 364 16.63 31.96 36.63
C ASN A 364 17.29 30.59 36.89
N HIS A 365 17.56 29.82 35.82
CA HIS A 365 18.25 28.52 35.91
C HIS A 365 19.53 28.47 35.06
N THR A 366 20.68 28.59 35.72
CA THR A 366 21.99 28.35 35.11
C THR A 366 22.27 26.86 34.97
N LEU A 367 22.36 26.38 33.72
CA LEU A 367 22.83 25.02 33.39
C LEU A 367 24.37 24.95 33.27
N PRO A 368 24.99 23.78 33.52
CA PRO A 368 26.45 23.64 33.47
C PRO A 368 27.02 23.77 32.04
N ARG A 369 28.05 24.62 31.87
CA ARG A 369 28.82 24.70 30.62
C ARG A 369 29.98 23.69 30.62
N ASP A 370 29.71 22.46 30.20
CA ASP A 370 30.77 21.48 29.90
C ASP A 370 30.57 20.87 28.50
N GLY A 371 31.58 20.95 27.63
CA GLY A 371 31.47 20.54 26.22
C GLY A 371 32.21 21.39 25.17
N LEU A 372 33.05 22.34 25.59
CA LEU A 372 33.73 23.32 24.70
C LEU A 372 34.73 22.74 23.67
N LYS A 373 34.93 21.42 23.59
CA LYS A 373 35.86 20.76 22.65
C LYS A 373 35.24 20.32 21.31
N MET A 374 33.92 20.44 21.12
CA MET A 374 33.23 19.99 19.90
C MET A 374 32.70 21.15 19.06
N ARG A 375 32.70 21.00 17.73
CA ARG A 375 32.18 21.98 16.75
C ARG A 375 30.70 22.26 16.98
N ALA A 376 30.27 23.51 16.72
CA ALA A 376 28.90 23.99 16.93
C ALA A 376 27.83 23.07 16.30
N SER A 377 28.01 22.71 15.02
CA SER A 377 27.10 21.80 14.30
C SER A 377 26.91 20.46 14.99
N VAL A 378 27.99 19.85 15.49
CA VAL A 378 27.94 18.52 16.14
C VAL A 378 27.31 18.59 17.53
N ARG A 379 27.49 19.69 18.28
CA ARG A 379 26.76 19.93 19.54
C ARG A 379 25.26 20.11 19.28
N MET A 380 24.91 20.87 18.24
CA MET A 380 23.54 21.08 17.77
C MET A 380 22.88 19.74 17.40
N THR A 381 23.48 18.97 16.49
CA THR A 381 22.93 17.68 16.04
C THR A 381 22.70 16.73 17.22
N ARG A 382 23.69 16.52 18.09
CA ARG A 382 23.55 15.60 19.24
C ARG A 382 22.50 16.05 20.26
N PHE A 383 22.33 17.36 20.47
CA PHE A 383 21.28 17.85 21.37
C PHE A 383 19.90 17.61 20.76
N LEU A 384 19.71 17.89 19.47
CA LEU A 384 18.45 17.67 18.78
C LEU A 384 18.08 16.17 18.66
N GLU A 385 19.06 15.28 18.46
CA GLU A 385 18.87 13.82 18.50
C GLU A 385 18.25 13.35 19.83
N SER A 386 18.48 14.07 20.94
CA SER A 386 17.87 13.78 22.25
C SER A 386 16.37 14.10 22.33
N TRP A 387 15.83 14.89 21.40
CA TRP A 387 14.38 15.11 21.27
C TRP A 387 13.67 13.92 20.64
N GLY A 388 14.40 13.03 19.97
CA GLY A 388 13.87 11.81 19.35
C GLY A 388 12.77 12.12 18.33
N ALA A 389 13.02 13.02 17.38
CA ALA A 389 11.99 13.42 16.44
C ALA A 389 11.61 12.23 15.54
N VAL A 390 10.34 12.18 15.16
CA VAL A 390 9.85 11.11 14.30
C VAL A 390 10.46 11.28 12.90
N LYS A 391 11.14 10.24 12.39
CA LYS A 391 11.73 10.26 11.06
C LYS A 391 10.65 10.25 9.96
N PRO A 392 10.93 10.79 8.75
CA PRO A 392 10.04 10.66 7.60
C PRO A 392 9.57 9.23 7.42
N PHE A 393 8.26 9.04 7.20
CA PHE A 393 7.61 7.73 7.01
C PHE A 393 7.64 6.74 8.18
N ALA A 394 8.22 7.05 9.34
CA ALA A 394 8.27 6.12 10.47
C ALA A 394 6.87 5.69 10.98
N HIS A 395 5.84 6.52 10.78
CA HIS A 395 4.43 6.15 11.06
C HIS A 395 3.87 5.07 10.10
N LEU A 396 4.48 4.81 8.94
CA LEU A 396 4.14 3.66 8.07
C LEU A 396 4.73 2.35 8.60
N GLN A 397 5.64 2.43 9.58
CA GLN A 397 6.33 1.31 10.21
C GLN A 397 5.78 0.98 11.61
N SER A 398 4.64 1.55 12.03
CA SER A 398 3.83 0.97 13.12
C SER A 398 3.10 -0.29 12.66
N ARG A 399 3.87 -1.24 12.12
CA ARG A 399 3.60 -2.67 12.24
C ARG A 399 3.55 -2.93 13.74
N GLU A 400 2.36 -3.11 14.29
CA GLU A 400 2.23 -3.81 15.57
C GLU A 400 3.06 -5.09 15.46
N GLU A 401 3.91 -5.36 16.45
CA GLU A 401 4.76 -6.57 16.43
C GLU A 401 3.92 -7.82 16.76
N PHE A 402 3.00 -8.13 15.86
CA PHE A 402 2.45 -9.46 15.71
C PHE A 402 3.62 -10.36 15.29
N SER A 403 4.20 -10.99 16.30
CA SER A 403 5.50 -11.63 16.25
C SER A 403 5.46 -12.85 15.33
N THR A 404 6.12 -12.74 14.18
CA THR A 404 6.16 -13.82 13.17
C THR A 404 6.96 -15.05 13.63
N ASP A 405 7.58 -15.01 14.81
CA ASP A 405 8.19 -16.17 15.48
C ASP A 405 7.18 -17.01 16.29
N ALA A 406 5.96 -16.51 16.53
CA ALA A 406 4.93 -17.18 17.35
C ALA A 406 4.28 -18.42 16.70
N MET A 407 4.89 -19.00 15.65
CA MET A 407 4.42 -20.26 15.05
C MET A 407 5.54 -21.28 14.72
N VAL A 408 6.82 -21.00 14.99
CA VAL A 408 7.94 -21.93 14.67
C VAL A 408 8.94 -22.13 15.82
N ASN A 409 8.51 -22.08 17.10
CA ASN A 409 9.29 -22.72 18.20
C ASN A 409 8.50 -23.01 19.51
N GLY A 410 7.43 -23.81 19.42
CA GLY A 410 6.70 -24.31 20.59
C GLY A 410 7.42 -25.38 21.43
N LYS A 411 8.71 -25.19 21.77
CA LYS A 411 9.57 -26.24 22.35
C LYS A 411 9.44 -26.39 23.88
N GLY A 412 8.22 -26.68 24.35
CA GLY A 412 7.92 -26.96 25.76
C GLY A 412 8.68 -28.19 26.29
N ARG A 413 9.40 -28.03 27.40
CA ARG A 413 10.17 -29.12 28.03
C ARG A 413 9.27 -30.05 28.85
N CYS A 414 9.37 -31.35 28.58
CA CYS A 414 9.15 -32.39 29.60
C CYS A 414 10.50 -33.06 29.94
N LYS A 415 10.74 -33.41 31.21
CA LYS A 415 11.87 -34.25 31.67
C LYS A 415 11.34 -35.69 31.81
N ARG A 416 11.96 -36.72 31.18
CA ARG A 416 13.08 -37.54 31.69
C ARG A 416 12.68 -38.29 32.99
N VAL A 417 12.79 -39.62 33.19
CA VAL A 417 13.68 -40.76 32.76
C VAL A 417 12.77 -42.02 32.59
N SER A 418 13.05 -43.14 31.91
CA SER A 418 14.19 -43.76 31.18
C SER A 418 13.82 -44.04 29.69
N VAL A 419 14.51 -44.75 28.78
CA VAL A 419 15.73 -45.60 28.70
C VAL A 419 15.65 -47.10 29.07
N SER A 420 15.52 -47.95 28.03
CA SER A 420 16.50 -49.03 27.76
C SER A 420 16.49 -49.41 26.27
N MET A 421 17.65 -49.79 25.73
CA MET A 421 17.88 -50.22 24.34
C MET A 421 19.04 -51.22 24.34
N ILE A 422 18.82 -52.45 23.84
CA ILE A 422 19.88 -53.44 23.59
C ILE A 422 19.68 -54.06 22.19
N CYS A 423 20.77 -54.54 21.59
CA CYS A 423 20.93 -54.71 20.16
C CYS A 423 20.60 -56.11 19.61
N VAL A 424 20.36 -56.12 18.29
CA VAL A 424 20.38 -57.22 17.31
C VAL A 424 21.48 -58.27 17.55
N CYS A 425 21.17 -59.57 17.40
CA CYS A 425 21.96 -60.47 16.52
C CYS A 425 21.35 -61.84 16.14
N CYS A 426 21.99 -62.41 15.12
CA CYS A 426 21.66 -63.49 14.19
C CYS A 426 21.59 -64.97 14.69
N LEU A 427 20.68 -65.74 14.06
CA LEU A 427 20.88 -67.03 13.34
C LEU A 427 21.12 -68.41 14.06
N CYS A 428 20.31 -69.40 13.65
CA CYS A 428 20.62 -70.85 13.39
C CYS A 428 20.89 -71.90 14.51
N ARG A 429 20.04 -72.97 14.56
CA ARG A 429 20.33 -74.38 14.10
C ARG A 429 19.93 -75.57 15.02
N ASN A 430 18.82 -76.23 14.65
CA ASN A 430 18.48 -77.68 14.68
C ASN A 430 18.46 -78.55 15.98
N LYS A 431 17.59 -79.60 15.88
CA LYS A 431 17.44 -80.85 16.70
C LYS A 431 16.61 -80.75 17.99
N SER A 432 15.89 -81.81 18.43
CA SER A 432 15.28 -82.98 17.74
C SER A 432 14.37 -83.77 18.71
N GLN A 433 13.51 -84.65 18.17
CA GLN A 433 12.69 -85.68 18.85
C GLN A 433 11.51 -85.21 19.74
N LYS A 434 10.48 -86.04 20.04
CA LYS A 434 9.58 -86.92 19.22
C LYS A 434 8.75 -87.83 20.14
N THR A 435 7.43 -87.65 20.15
CA THR A 435 6.40 -88.69 20.44
C THR A 435 5.09 -88.22 19.79
N LYS A 436 4.60 -88.86 18.72
CA LYS A 436 3.68 -90.02 18.76
C LYS A 436 2.36 -89.74 19.51
N PHE A 437 1.43 -89.05 18.85
CA PHE A 437 -0.02 -89.29 19.03
C PHE A 437 -0.86 -88.87 17.79
N ASP A 438 -0.42 -87.87 17.03
CA ASP A 438 -1.20 -87.27 15.92
C ASP A 438 -1.27 -88.09 14.61
N GLU A 439 -0.57 -89.23 14.54
CA GLU A 439 -0.39 -90.02 13.29
C GLU A 439 -1.44 -91.14 13.13
N GLU A 440 -2.34 -91.35 14.10
CA GLU A 440 -3.37 -92.40 14.06
C GLU A 440 -4.82 -91.87 14.00
N LEU A 441 -5.05 -90.60 14.36
CA LEU A 441 -6.38 -89.97 14.28
C LEU A 441 -6.72 -89.53 12.84
N HIS A 442 -5.71 -89.11 12.07
CA HIS A 442 -5.93 -88.46 10.78
C HIS A 442 -6.37 -89.40 9.64
N ASP A 443 -6.04 -90.70 9.74
CA ASP A 443 -6.26 -91.70 8.69
C ASP A 443 -7.66 -92.38 8.74
N LYS A 444 -8.32 -92.34 9.92
CA LYS A 444 -9.73 -92.73 10.07
C LYS A 444 -10.73 -91.66 9.60
N MET A 445 -10.27 -90.42 9.42
CA MET A 445 -11.10 -89.29 8.97
C MET A 445 -11.09 -89.14 7.44
N THR A 446 -9.97 -89.44 6.79
CA THR A 446 -9.83 -89.46 5.32
C THR A 446 -10.61 -90.61 4.67
N THR A 447 -10.63 -91.77 5.32
CA THR A 447 -11.35 -92.97 4.84
C THR A 447 -12.87 -92.79 4.88
N THR A 448 -13.43 -92.22 5.95
CA THR A 448 -14.89 -91.98 6.08
C THR A 448 -15.43 -90.87 5.16
N ILE A 449 -14.59 -89.90 4.76
CA ILE A 449 -14.99 -88.85 3.80
C ILE A 449 -15.10 -89.39 2.36
N ASN A 450 -14.26 -90.36 1.98
CA ASN A 450 -14.29 -90.93 0.63
C ASN A 450 -15.54 -91.78 0.36
N ASP A 451 -16.09 -92.50 1.33
CA ASP A 451 -17.34 -93.27 1.14
C ASP A 451 -18.56 -92.36 0.95
N LEU A 452 -18.56 -91.17 1.57
CA LEU A 452 -19.56 -90.11 1.29
C LEU A 452 -19.38 -89.43 -0.08
N SER A 453 -18.20 -89.58 -0.73
CA SER A 453 -17.91 -88.99 -2.04
C SER A 453 -18.56 -89.74 -3.23
N SER A 454 -19.25 -90.84 -2.96
CA SER A 454 -20.00 -91.63 -3.96
C SER A 454 -21.20 -90.90 -4.59
N SER A 455 -21.49 -89.65 -4.18
CA SER A 455 -22.48 -88.75 -4.81
C SER A 455 -22.03 -88.20 -6.18
N LYS A 456 -21.60 -89.09 -7.08
CA LYS A 456 -21.03 -88.77 -8.40
C LYS A 456 -22.09 -88.46 -9.48
N GLN A 457 -23.25 -87.95 -9.05
CA GLN A 457 -24.47 -87.85 -9.87
C GLN A 457 -25.07 -86.44 -9.98
N TRP A 458 -24.54 -85.45 -9.25
CA TRP A 458 -25.06 -84.07 -9.22
C TRP A 458 -24.22 -83.02 -9.98
N VAL A 459 -23.18 -83.44 -10.71
CA VAL A 459 -22.31 -82.55 -11.53
C VAL A 459 -22.38 -82.92 -13.02
N LYS A 460 -23.59 -83.22 -13.49
CA LYS A 460 -23.99 -83.20 -14.90
C LYS A 460 -25.44 -82.71 -15.00
N SER A 461 -25.61 -81.39 -15.07
CA SER A 461 -26.90 -80.75 -15.27
C SER A 461 -26.85 -79.82 -16.48
N GLU A 462 -27.30 -80.30 -17.63
CA GLU A 462 -27.47 -79.52 -18.88
C GLU A 462 -28.74 -78.62 -18.80
N GLU A 463 -29.07 -78.14 -17.60
CA GLU A 463 -30.41 -77.64 -17.24
C GLU A 463 -30.48 -76.14 -16.91
N THR A 464 -29.38 -75.39 -17.06
CA THR A 464 -29.37 -73.91 -16.97
C THR A 464 -28.57 -73.24 -18.07
N SER A 465 -29.01 -72.05 -18.49
CA SER A 465 -28.40 -71.28 -19.58
C SER A 465 -27.47 -70.17 -19.04
N GLY A 466 -26.17 -70.33 -19.26
CA GLY A 466 -25.09 -69.58 -18.58
C GLY A 466 -24.97 -68.07 -18.86
N LEU A 467 -25.92 -67.45 -19.55
CA LEU A 467 -25.92 -66.00 -19.85
C LEU A 467 -27.28 -65.31 -19.58
N MET A 468 -28.37 -66.06 -19.41
CA MET A 468 -29.69 -65.52 -19.05
C MET A 468 -30.29 -66.12 -17.77
N LEU A 469 -29.61 -67.09 -17.13
CA LEU A 469 -30.02 -67.70 -15.86
C LEU A 469 -31.40 -68.39 -15.89
N TRP A 470 -31.94 -68.70 -17.08
CA TRP A 470 -33.16 -69.51 -17.22
C TRP A 470 -32.84 -71.02 -17.21
N PHE A 471 -33.79 -71.77 -16.65
CA PHE A 471 -33.78 -73.24 -16.69
C PHE A 471 -34.13 -73.76 -18.09
N THR A 472 -33.43 -74.78 -18.57
CA THR A 472 -33.66 -75.37 -19.90
C THR A 472 -35.01 -76.09 -19.98
N LYS A 473 -35.59 -76.51 -18.84
CA LYS A 473 -36.93 -77.12 -18.73
C LYS A 473 -38.00 -76.05 -18.44
N ARG A 474 -38.91 -75.87 -19.40
CA ARG A 474 -39.97 -74.84 -19.38
C ARG A 474 -40.95 -74.92 -18.20
N ASP A 475 -41.17 -76.11 -17.63
CA ASP A 475 -42.13 -76.30 -16.55
C ASP A 475 -41.55 -75.96 -15.17
N LEU A 476 -40.24 -76.16 -14.98
CA LEU A 476 -39.50 -75.66 -13.81
C LEU A 476 -39.44 -74.12 -13.83
N GLU A 477 -39.16 -73.52 -14.99
CA GLU A 477 -39.21 -72.06 -15.19
C GLU A 477 -40.61 -71.48 -14.91
N LYS A 478 -41.69 -72.17 -15.30
CA LYS A 478 -43.07 -71.79 -14.92
C LYS A 478 -43.30 -71.86 -13.41
N GLN A 479 -42.91 -72.96 -12.76
CA GLN A 479 -43.08 -73.11 -11.31
C GLN A 479 -42.28 -72.06 -10.53
N TYR A 480 -41.07 -71.74 -10.98
CA TYR A 480 -40.24 -70.68 -10.40
C TYR A 480 -40.90 -69.30 -10.52
N ARG A 481 -41.49 -68.96 -11.67
CA ARG A 481 -42.22 -67.68 -11.87
C ARG A 481 -43.51 -67.56 -11.08
N THR A 482 -44.11 -68.67 -10.62
CA THR A 482 -45.26 -68.65 -9.70
C THR A 482 -44.88 -68.51 -8.23
N ILE A 483 -43.59 -68.47 -7.89
CA ILE A 483 -43.12 -68.11 -6.55
C ILE A 483 -43.08 -66.57 -6.47
N GLU A 484 -44.02 -65.97 -5.75
CA GLU A 484 -43.90 -64.55 -5.41
C GLU A 484 -42.65 -64.34 -4.53
N MET A 485 -41.79 -63.40 -4.94
CA MET A 485 -40.62 -62.97 -4.18
C MET A 485 -40.95 -61.66 -3.45
N PRO A 486 -41.51 -61.68 -2.23
CA PRO A 486 -41.95 -60.47 -1.52
C PRO A 486 -40.80 -59.46 -1.32
N SER A 487 -39.58 -59.96 -1.18
CA SER A 487 -38.35 -59.18 -1.01
C SER A 487 -38.03 -58.25 -2.19
N PHE A 488 -38.49 -58.54 -3.41
CA PHE A 488 -38.11 -57.79 -4.62
C PHE A 488 -38.50 -56.30 -4.57
N LYS A 489 -39.63 -55.98 -3.93
CA LYS A 489 -40.08 -54.59 -3.73
C LYS A 489 -39.10 -53.78 -2.87
N TYR A 490 -38.46 -54.43 -1.89
CA TYR A 490 -37.48 -53.80 -1.01
C TYR A 490 -36.15 -53.54 -1.73
N PHE A 491 -35.68 -54.47 -2.58
CA PHE A 491 -34.49 -54.23 -3.42
C PHE A 491 -34.65 -53.01 -4.34
N ILE A 492 -35.83 -52.84 -4.95
CA ILE A 492 -36.13 -51.65 -5.76
C ILE A 492 -36.11 -50.38 -4.89
N GLY A 493 -36.74 -50.41 -3.70
CA GLY A 493 -36.72 -49.29 -2.76
C GLY A 493 -35.33 -48.91 -2.26
N CYS A 494 -34.46 -49.88 -1.99
CA CYS A 494 -33.06 -49.64 -1.65
C CYS A 494 -32.28 -49.05 -2.83
N ALA A 495 -32.49 -49.55 -4.05
CA ALA A 495 -31.81 -49.04 -5.24
C ALA A 495 -32.18 -47.58 -5.56
N THR A 496 -33.46 -47.22 -5.45
CA THR A 496 -33.91 -45.83 -5.65
C THR A 496 -33.44 -44.90 -4.52
N PHE A 497 -33.40 -45.38 -3.27
CA PHE A 497 -32.82 -44.62 -2.15
C PHE A 497 -31.32 -44.34 -2.35
N ILE A 498 -30.53 -45.35 -2.74
CA ILE A 498 -29.11 -45.19 -3.05
C ILE A 498 -28.91 -44.17 -4.18
N PHE A 499 -29.71 -44.26 -5.25
CA PHE A 499 -29.64 -43.31 -6.37
C PHE A 499 -29.99 -41.87 -5.94
N LEU A 500 -31.00 -41.70 -5.08
CA LEU A 500 -31.38 -40.41 -4.50
C LEU A 500 -30.26 -39.83 -3.61
N CYS A 501 -29.62 -40.65 -2.78
CA CYS A 501 -28.46 -40.23 -1.98
C CYS A 501 -27.28 -39.79 -2.84
N ILE A 502 -26.96 -40.53 -3.91
CA ILE A 502 -25.90 -40.15 -4.87
C ILE A 502 -26.25 -38.84 -5.59
N PHE A 503 -27.49 -38.66 -5.99
CA PHE A 503 -27.97 -37.41 -6.59
C PHE A 503 -27.82 -36.22 -5.63
N ILE A 504 -28.17 -36.38 -4.35
CA ILE A 504 -28.00 -35.35 -3.31
C ILE A 504 -26.51 -35.01 -3.09
N ILE A 505 -25.62 -36.01 -3.01
CA ILE A 505 -24.16 -35.78 -2.93
C ILE A 505 -23.68 -34.97 -4.13
N GLN A 506 -24.10 -35.34 -5.35
CA GLN A 506 -23.67 -34.67 -6.58
C GLN A 506 -24.18 -33.20 -6.63
N MET A 507 -25.41 -32.95 -6.18
CA MET A 507 -25.97 -31.60 -6.05
C MET A 507 -25.22 -30.75 -5.01
N LEU A 508 -24.82 -31.34 -3.88
CA LEU A 508 -24.03 -30.65 -2.85
C LEU A 508 -22.61 -30.33 -3.35
N ASN A 509 -21.96 -31.25 -4.07
CA ASN A 509 -20.65 -31.02 -4.68
C ASN A 509 -20.72 -29.89 -5.74
N GLU A 510 -21.70 -29.93 -6.64
CA GLU A 510 -21.95 -28.88 -7.64
C GLU A 510 -22.19 -27.51 -6.97
N TYR A 511 -22.95 -27.46 -5.87
CA TYR A 511 -23.14 -26.24 -5.09
C TYR A 511 -21.81 -25.71 -4.51
N CYS A 512 -20.98 -26.57 -3.93
CA CYS A 512 -19.65 -26.20 -3.42
C CYS A 512 -18.72 -25.67 -4.53
N PHE A 513 -18.70 -26.29 -5.70
CA PHE A 513 -17.92 -25.80 -6.85
C PHE A 513 -18.42 -24.44 -7.35
N ARG A 514 -19.73 -24.19 -7.36
CA ARG A 514 -20.29 -22.87 -7.71
C ARG A 514 -19.91 -21.79 -6.69
N GLN A 515 -19.87 -22.11 -5.40
CA GLN A 515 -19.42 -21.16 -4.37
C GLN A 515 -17.92 -20.82 -4.52
N ASP A 516 -17.07 -21.81 -4.78
CA ASP A 516 -15.64 -21.60 -5.10
C ASP A 516 -15.45 -20.73 -6.35
N PHE A 517 -16.21 -20.97 -7.42
CA PHE A 517 -16.18 -20.14 -8.64
C PHE A 517 -16.63 -18.69 -8.38
N LEU A 518 -17.73 -18.48 -7.63
CA LEU A 518 -18.19 -17.13 -7.26
C LEU A 518 -17.16 -16.39 -6.39
N LEU A 519 -16.54 -17.09 -5.43
CA LEU A 519 -15.49 -16.55 -4.59
C LEU A 519 -14.24 -16.17 -5.41
N LYS A 520 -13.84 -17.01 -6.37
CA LYS A 520 -12.71 -16.74 -7.29
C LYS A 520 -12.99 -15.54 -8.19
N ASN A 521 -14.18 -15.43 -8.78
CA ASN A 521 -14.56 -14.26 -9.59
C ASN A 521 -14.59 -12.97 -8.75
N LYS A 522 -15.11 -13.03 -7.52
CA LYS A 522 -15.07 -11.87 -6.62
C LYS A 522 -13.63 -11.49 -6.26
N ASN A 523 -12.77 -12.44 -5.93
CA ASN A 523 -11.37 -12.17 -5.63
C ASN A 523 -10.60 -11.65 -6.86
N LEU A 524 -10.99 -12.00 -8.09
CA LEU A 524 -10.45 -11.42 -9.32
C LEU A 524 -10.84 -9.94 -9.46
N ALA A 525 -12.12 -9.61 -9.28
CA ALA A 525 -12.61 -8.22 -9.33
C ALA A 525 -12.02 -7.36 -8.20
N ASP A 526 -11.98 -7.88 -6.97
CA ASP A 526 -11.32 -7.24 -5.82
C ASP A 526 -9.81 -7.00 -6.11
N LYS A 527 -9.13 -7.89 -6.84
CA LYS A 527 -7.74 -7.71 -7.28
C LYS A 527 -7.60 -6.63 -8.35
N GLU A 528 -8.46 -6.62 -9.37
CA GLU A 528 -8.45 -5.58 -10.42
C GLU A 528 -8.67 -4.18 -9.84
N GLU A 529 -9.55 -4.03 -8.85
CA GLU A 529 -9.73 -2.75 -8.14
C GLU A 529 -8.48 -2.34 -7.35
N VAL A 530 -7.81 -3.27 -6.67
CA VAL A 530 -6.56 -2.97 -5.98
C VAL A 530 -5.44 -2.61 -6.97
N GLU A 531 -5.27 -3.35 -8.06
CA GLU A 531 -4.23 -3.09 -9.05
C GLU A 531 -4.44 -1.71 -9.74
N LEU A 532 -5.70 -1.33 -10.00
CA LEU A 532 -6.04 0.03 -10.41
C LEU A 532 -5.66 1.06 -9.32
N CYS A 533 -6.03 0.79 -8.07
CA CYS A 533 -5.77 1.70 -6.94
C CYS A 533 -4.26 1.88 -6.69
N GLU A 534 -3.47 0.82 -6.80
CA GLU A 534 -2.02 0.81 -6.66
C GLU A 534 -1.34 1.66 -7.73
N ASN A 535 -1.71 1.45 -9.00
CA ASN A 535 -1.20 2.24 -10.12
C ASN A 535 -1.59 3.73 -9.98
N LEU A 536 -2.81 4.03 -9.56
CA LEU A 536 -3.25 5.41 -9.27
C LEU A 536 -2.46 6.04 -8.11
N ASN A 537 -2.30 5.34 -7.00
CA ASN A 537 -1.52 5.81 -5.85
C ASN A 537 -0.05 6.04 -6.22
N ARG A 538 0.53 5.17 -7.05
CA ARG A 538 1.90 5.27 -7.54
C ARG A 538 2.10 6.50 -8.42
N LEU A 539 1.20 6.74 -9.38
CA LEU A 539 1.21 7.95 -10.22
C LEU A 539 1.07 9.23 -9.38
N LEU A 540 0.30 9.19 -8.28
CA LEU A 540 0.20 10.30 -7.34
C LEU A 540 1.50 10.50 -6.54
N LEU A 541 2.19 9.43 -6.14
CA LEU A 541 3.46 9.49 -5.40
C LEU A 541 4.63 9.99 -6.26
N GLU A 542 4.74 9.50 -7.50
CA GLU A 542 5.74 9.96 -8.49
C GLU A 542 5.48 11.44 -8.89
N ASN A 543 4.26 11.94 -8.70
CA ASN A 543 3.92 13.37 -8.83
C ASN A 543 4.25 14.24 -7.60
N VAL A 544 4.71 13.65 -6.48
CA VAL A 544 5.18 14.39 -5.30
C VAL A 544 6.71 14.32 -5.19
N LEU A 545 7.27 13.11 -5.14
CA LEU A 545 8.71 12.88 -4.96
C LEU A 545 9.39 12.61 -6.31
N PRO A 546 10.69 12.92 -6.48
CA PRO A 546 11.46 12.44 -7.64
C PRO A 546 11.38 10.91 -7.73
N ALA A 547 11.23 10.33 -8.92
CA ALA A 547 11.09 8.87 -9.08
C ALA A 547 12.27 8.09 -8.47
N HIS A 548 13.50 8.64 -8.58
CA HIS A 548 14.71 8.06 -7.98
C HIS A 548 14.73 8.12 -6.44
N VAL A 549 13.93 9.00 -5.83
CA VAL A 549 13.74 9.11 -4.38
C VAL A 549 12.57 8.23 -3.93
N ALA A 550 11.45 8.23 -4.66
CA ALA A 550 10.29 7.39 -4.36
C ALA A 550 10.66 5.89 -4.32
N ALA A 551 11.49 5.43 -5.26
CA ALA A 551 11.98 4.05 -5.30
C ALA A 551 12.77 3.62 -4.05
N LEU A 552 13.38 4.56 -3.31
CA LEU A 552 14.11 4.26 -2.07
C LEU A 552 13.17 4.05 -0.88
N PHE A 553 11.99 4.66 -0.88
CA PHE A 553 11.01 4.54 0.21
C PHE A 553 9.98 3.42 -0.02
N VAL A 554 9.74 3.02 -1.28
CA VAL A 554 8.74 2.00 -1.67
C VAL A 554 9.31 0.56 -1.73
N GLY A 555 10.63 0.39 -1.75
CA GLY A 555 11.25 -0.94 -1.90
C GLY A 555 11.11 -1.87 -0.68
N GLU A 556 10.71 -3.12 -0.90
CA GLU A 556 10.33 -4.12 0.14
C GLU A 556 11.39 -4.46 1.21
N ASN A 557 12.68 -4.13 1.01
CA ASN A 557 13.79 -4.78 1.71
C ASN A 557 14.83 -3.81 2.33
N LYS A 558 14.40 -2.69 2.91
CA LYS A 558 15.27 -1.84 3.72
C LYS A 558 14.64 -1.41 5.05
N LYS A 559 15.49 -1.32 6.08
CA LYS A 559 15.22 -0.52 7.27
C LYS A 559 15.24 0.95 6.85
N ASN A 560 14.08 1.53 6.55
CA ASN A 560 13.96 2.96 6.19
C ASN A 560 14.13 3.89 7.41
N GLU A 561 15.10 3.57 8.29
CA GLU A 561 15.52 4.36 9.44
C GLU A 561 16.51 5.48 9.03
N ASP A 562 17.07 5.43 7.83
CA ASP A 562 18.03 6.43 7.32
C ASP A 562 17.32 7.55 6.56
N LEU A 563 17.64 8.80 6.92
CA LEU A 563 17.19 10.00 6.19
C LEU A 563 17.77 10.01 4.78
N TYR A 564 16.96 10.38 3.77
CA TYR A 564 17.49 10.62 2.44
C TYR A 564 18.19 11.98 2.38
N TYR A 565 19.50 11.95 2.11
CA TYR A 565 20.32 13.10 1.75
C TYR A 565 21.32 12.67 0.66
N LYS A 566 21.66 13.59 -0.26
CA LYS A 566 22.72 13.42 -1.25
C LYS A 566 23.35 14.77 -1.59
N SER A 567 24.67 14.84 -1.52
CA SER A 567 25.45 15.97 -2.04
C SER A 567 25.56 15.88 -3.56
N TYR A 568 25.59 17.02 -4.23
CA TYR A 568 25.87 17.16 -5.65
C TYR A 568 26.82 18.33 -5.86
N ASP A 569 27.96 18.12 -6.52
CA ASP A 569 29.02 19.13 -6.60
C ASP A 569 28.77 20.18 -7.68
N CYS A 570 27.97 19.86 -8.70
CA CYS A 570 27.53 20.81 -9.73
C CYS A 570 26.06 20.58 -10.12
N VAL A 571 25.18 21.50 -9.71
CA VAL A 571 23.77 21.58 -10.13
C VAL A 571 23.48 23.00 -10.58
N CYS A 572 22.79 23.15 -11.71
CA CYS A 572 22.29 24.43 -12.20
C CYS A 572 20.90 24.67 -11.60
N VAL A 573 20.69 25.79 -10.91
CA VAL A 573 19.44 26.15 -10.24
C VAL A 573 18.86 27.40 -10.87
N MET A 574 17.56 27.37 -11.17
CA MET A 574 16.81 28.48 -11.74
C MET A 574 15.62 28.87 -10.86
N PHE A 575 15.45 30.17 -10.67
CA PHE A 575 14.21 30.79 -10.21
C PHE A 575 13.67 31.67 -11.34
N ALA A 576 12.42 31.45 -11.73
CA ALA A 576 11.70 32.27 -12.71
C ALA A 576 10.39 32.76 -12.10
N SER A 577 10.28 34.06 -11.83
CA SER A 577 9.09 34.69 -11.23
C SER A 577 8.28 35.46 -12.27
N VAL A 578 6.98 35.61 -12.03
CA VAL A 578 6.14 36.64 -12.65
C VAL A 578 5.87 37.71 -11.57
N PRO A 579 6.64 38.81 -11.51
CA PRO A 579 6.46 39.84 -10.48
C PRO A 579 5.12 40.58 -10.63
N ASP A 580 4.80 40.95 -11.87
CA ASP A 580 3.60 41.71 -12.27
C ASP A 580 2.29 40.99 -11.87
N PHE A 581 2.33 39.67 -11.63
CA PHE A 581 1.20 38.92 -11.11
C PHE A 581 0.75 39.38 -9.71
N LYS A 582 1.66 39.94 -8.88
CA LYS A 582 1.29 40.50 -7.57
C LYS A 582 0.37 41.72 -7.72
N GLU A 583 0.57 42.53 -8.74
CA GLU A 583 -0.24 43.74 -9.01
C GLU A 583 -1.55 43.39 -9.74
N PHE A 584 -1.53 42.35 -10.58
CA PHE A 584 -2.73 41.80 -11.24
C PHE A 584 -3.69 41.08 -10.28
N TYR A 585 -3.17 40.40 -9.25
CA TYR A 585 -3.97 39.62 -8.32
C TYR A 585 -4.84 40.51 -7.42
N THR A 586 -6.15 40.53 -7.71
CA THR A 586 -7.14 41.40 -7.03
C THR A 586 -8.32 40.60 -6.49
N GLU A 587 -8.55 40.70 -5.17
CA GLU A 587 -9.57 39.93 -4.44
C GLU A 587 -10.97 40.58 -4.51
N CYS A 588 -11.36 41.06 -5.69
CA CYS A 588 -12.67 41.67 -5.92
C CYS A 588 -13.74 40.62 -6.23
N ASP A 589 -15.01 40.90 -5.89
CA ASP A 589 -16.17 40.03 -6.15
C ASP A 589 -16.28 39.60 -7.64
N ILE A 590 -15.96 40.53 -8.56
CA ILE A 590 -15.95 40.31 -10.01
C ILE A 590 -14.97 39.19 -10.40
N ASN A 591 -13.81 39.11 -9.74
CA ASN A 591 -12.79 38.06 -9.94
C ASN A 591 -13.05 36.81 -9.07
N LYS A 592 -14.22 36.72 -8.44
CA LYS A 592 -14.59 35.71 -7.44
C LYS A 592 -13.56 35.64 -6.32
N GLU A 593 -13.27 36.80 -5.73
CA GLU A 593 -12.40 36.94 -4.56
C GLU A 593 -10.97 36.42 -4.83
N GLY A 594 -10.48 36.58 -6.07
CA GLY A 594 -9.14 36.17 -6.52
C GLY A 594 -9.06 34.79 -7.19
N LEU A 595 -10.14 34.00 -7.20
CA LEU A 595 -10.14 32.64 -7.76
C LEU A 595 -9.80 32.59 -9.26
N GLU A 596 -10.31 33.54 -10.06
CA GLU A 596 -10.04 33.55 -11.50
C GLU A 596 -8.60 33.98 -11.82
N CYS A 597 -7.97 34.80 -10.97
CA CYS A 597 -6.54 35.09 -11.05
C CYS A 597 -5.71 33.82 -10.80
N LEU A 598 -6.09 32.99 -9.82
CA LEU A 598 -5.43 31.69 -9.58
C LEU A 598 -5.67 30.68 -10.70
N ARG A 599 -6.79 30.74 -11.44
CA ARG A 599 -6.97 29.94 -12.66
C ARG A 599 -5.94 30.32 -13.72
N LEU A 600 -5.74 31.61 -13.97
CA LEU A 600 -4.73 32.08 -14.94
C LEU A 600 -3.30 31.67 -14.52
N LEU A 601 -2.97 31.78 -13.23
CA LEU A 601 -1.70 31.27 -12.70
C LEU A 601 -1.57 29.74 -12.88
N ASN A 602 -2.65 28.98 -12.66
CA ASN A 602 -2.64 27.54 -12.86
C ASN A 602 -2.35 27.16 -14.32
N GLU A 603 -2.91 27.86 -15.30
CA GLU A 603 -2.59 27.63 -16.72
C GLU A 603 -1.14 27.98 -17.05
N ILE A 604 -0.60 29.10 -16.53
CA ILE A 604 0.82 29.47 -16.69
C ILE A 604 1.73 28.35 -16.14
N ILE A 605 1.46 27.85 -14.94
CA ILE A 605 2.24 26.77 -14.31
C ILE A 605 2.03 25.43 -15.02
N ALA A 606 0.86 25.16 -15.58
CA ALA A 606 0.58 23.96 -16.38
C ALA A 606 1.35 23.97 -17.71
N ASP A 607 1.37 25.10 -18.41
CA ASP A 607 2.15 25.30 -19.64
C ASP A 607 3.66 25.18 -19.40
N PHE A 608 4.15 25.60 -18.23
CA PHE A 608 5.53 25.42 -17.80
C PHE A 608 5.84 23.95 -17.45
N ASP A 609 4.91 23.24 -16.82
CA ASP A 609 5.02 21.80 -16.54
C ASP A 609 4.95 20.93 -17.81
N GLU A 610 4.21 21.37 -18.84
CA GLU A 610 4.15 20.73 -20.15
C GLU A 610 5.54 20.66 -20.81
N LEU A 611 6.33 21.75 -20.71
CA LEU A 611 7.69 21.80 -21.26
C LEU A 611 8.60 20.71 -20.68
N LEU A 612 8.44 20.34 -19.41
CA LEU A 612 9.18 19.24 -18.76
C LEU A 612 8.77 17.84 -19.26
N SER A 613 7.82 17.75 -20.19
CA SER A 613 7.49 16.51 -20.93
C SER A 613 8.33 16.36 -22.21
N LYS A 614 9.02 17.41 -22.66
CA LYS A 614 9.85 17.37 -23.88
C LYS A 614 11.19 16.68 -23.57
N PRO A 615 11.67 15.75 -24.42
CA PRO A 615 12.88 14.96 -24.12
C PRO A 615 14.15 15.81 -23.93
N LYS A 616 14.26 16.96 -24.60
CA LYS A 616 15.33 17.96 -24.40
C LYS A 616 15.47 18.41 -22.94
N PHE A 617 14.35 18.52 -22.22
CA PHE A 617 14.32 19.02 -20.84
C PHE A 617 14.19 17.89 -19.79
N SER A 618 14.37 16.63 -20.19
CA SER A 618 14.34 15.46 -19.28
C SER A 618 15.37 15.51 -18.14
N GLY A 619 16.45 16.29 -18.29
CA GLY A 619 17.45 16.55 -17.24
C GLY A 619 17.12 17.71 -16.30
N VAL A 620 15.99 18.41 -16.50
CA VAL A 620 15.50 19.51 -15.66
C VAL A 620 14.39 18.98 -14.75
N GLU A 621 14.53 19.14 -13.44
CA GLU A 621 13.51 18.77 -12.46
C GLU A 621 12.92 20.01 -11.78
N LYS A 622 11.58 20.09 -11.75
CA LYS A 622 10.83 21.04 -10.92
C LYS A 622 11.04 20.69 -9.45
N ILE A 623 11.43 21.67 -8.63
CA ILE A 623 11.56 21.49 -7.17
C ILE A 623 10.25 21.89 -6.48
N LYS A 624 9.78 23.12 -6.74
CA LYS A 624 8.57 23.68 -6.14
C LYS A 624 8.09 24.90 -6.94
N THR A 625 6.84 25.29 -6.75
CA THR A 625 6.38 26.67 -6.97
C THR A 625 6.39 27.44 -5.65
N ILE A 626 6.50 28.77 -5.69
CA ILE A 626 6.39 29.66 -4.52
C ILE A 626 5.63 30.91 -4.99
N GLY A 627 4.33 30.99 -4.71
CA GLY A 627 3.47 32.02 -5.32
C GLY A 627 3.54 31.96 -6.85
N SER A 628 3.90 33.08 -7.50
CA SER A 628 4.15 33.18 -8.94
C SER A 628 5.58 32.81 -9.39
N THR A 629 6.39 32.21 -8.50
CA THR A 629 7.78 31.80 -8.79
C THR A 629 7.89 30.30 -9.06
N TYR A 630 8.48 29.94 -10.19
CA TYR A 630 8.83 28.58 -10.59
C TYR A 630 10.29 28.28 -10.23
N MET A 631 10.54 27.22 -9.45
CA MET A 631 11.88 26.79 -9.06
C MET A 631 12.20 25.42 -9.69
N SER A 632 13.27 25.35 -10.47
CA SER A 632 13.78 24.11 -11.08
C SER A 632 15.30 23.98 -10.93
N ALA A 633 15.79 22.75 -11.09
CA ALA A 633 17.21 22.44 -11.06
C ALA A 633 17.58 21.38 -12.10
N ALA A 634 18.79 21.46 -12.65
CA ALA A 634 19.34 20.50 -13.61
C ALA A 634 20.68 19.95 -13.12
N GLY A 635 20.91 18.65 -13.28
CA GLY A 635 22.08 17.92 -12.75
C GLY A 635 21.76 16.94 -11.62
N LEU A 636 20.55 16.98 -11.05
CA LEU A 636 20.12 16.05 -9.99
C LEU A 636 19.95 14.59 -10.49
N SER A 637 19.65 14.41 -11.78
CA SER A 637 19.46 13.08 -12.39
C SER A 637 20.74 12.57 -13.07
N GLY A 638 21.57 11.86 -12.31
CA GLY A 638 22.76 11.18 -12.83
C GLY A 638 23.34 10.13 -11.87
N PRO A 639 24.06 9.10 -12.40
CA PRO A 639 24.91 8.22 -11.60
C PRO A 639 26.08 9.02 -10.98
N PRO A 640 26.74 8.52 -9.93
CA PRO A 640 27.91 9.17 -9.34
C PRO A 640 29.11 9.26 -10.31
N GLU A 641 29.94 10.27 -10.08
CA GLU A 641 30.97 10.78 -11.00
C GLU A 641 32.01 9.76 -11.47
N GLN A 642 32.31 9.74 -12.78
CA GLN A 642 33.51 9.13 -13.33
C GLN A 642 34.02 9.86 -14.60
N SER A 643 35.07 10.67 -14.40
CA SER A 643 35.98 11.20 -15.44
C SER A 643 35.44 12.33 -16.34
N SER A 644 36.28 12.80 -17.27
CA SER A 644 36.19 14.13 -17.89
C SER A 644 34.94 14.41 -18.74
N GLN A 645 34.23 13.37 -19.20
CA GLN A 645 32.95 13.52 -19.90
C GLN A 645 31.88 14.18 -19.03
N ASP A 646 31.98 14.06 -17.70
CA ASP A 646 31.01 14.67 -16.78
C ASP A 646 31.03 16.21 -16.82
N ARG A 647 32.16 16.86 -17.17
CA ARG A 647 32.22 18.34 -17.30
C ARG A 647 31.46 18.86 -18.51
N GLU A 648 31.58 18.18 -19.66
CA GLU A 648 30.81 18.55 -20.86
C GLU A 648 29.31 18.34 -20.61
N ARG A 649 28.95 17.27 -19.90
CA ARG A 649 27.58 16.99 -19.46
C ARG A 649 27.03 18.03 -18.48
N GLN A 650 27.83 18.48 -17.51
CA GLN A 650 27.48 19.56 -16.57
C GLN A 650 27.26 20.89 -17.32
N ASN A 651 28.17 21.25 -18.24
CA ASN A 651 28.02 22.43 -19.08
C ASN A 651 26.74 22.34 -19.94
N ALA A 652 26.47 21.19 -20.56
CA ALA A 652 25.25 20.96 -21.32
C ALA A 652 23.97 21.05 -20.46
N GLN A 653 24.02 20.67 -19.18
CA GLN A 653 22.90 20.87 -18.24
C GLN A 653 22.66 22.36 -17.91
N ILE A 654 23.73 23.16 -17.82
CA ILE A 654 23.63 24.63 -17.65
C ILE A 654 23.01 25.27 -18.91
N GLY A 655 23.47 24.89 -20.11
CA GLY A 655 22.89 25.33 -21.37
C GLY A 655 21.41 24.92 -21.54
N ASN A 656 21.06 23.68 -21.19
CA ASN A 656 19.67 23.21 -21.20
C ASN A 656 18.75 23.98 -20.23
N MET A 657 19.28 24.52 -19.12
CA MET A 657 18.50 25.38 -18.22
C MET A 657 18.24 26.76 -18.83
N VAL A 658 19.20 27.35 -19.55
CA VAL A 658 19.00 28.62 -20.27
C VAL A 658 17.99 28.43 -21.41
N GLU A 659 18.10 27.33 -22.18
CA GLU A 659 17.12 26.97 -23.21
C GLU A 659 15.72 26.72 -22.63
N PHE A 660 15.63 26.18 -21.41
CA PHE A 660 14.38 26.03 -20.69
C PHE A 660 13.80 27.40 -20.28
N ALA A 661 14.63 28.31 -19.75
CA ALA A 661 14.23 29.68 -19.43
C ALA A 661 13.71 30.45 -20.66
N ILE A 662 14.37 30.33 -21.81
CA ILE A 662 13.92 30.93 -23.08
C ILE A 662 12.57 30.32 -23.51
N ALA A 663 12.40 29.00 -23.38
CA ALA A 663 11.13 28.33 -23.67
C ALA A 663 9.98 28.75 -22.73
N LEU A 664 10.26 29.03 -21.45
CA LEU A 664 9.29 29.57 -20.50
C LEU A 664 8.84 30.99 -20.89
N ILE A 665 9.77 31.86 -21.30
CA ILE A 665 9.44 33.20 -21.82
C ILE A 665 8.53 33.09 -23.04
N GLY A 666 8.90 32.25 -24.02
CA GLY A 666 8.09 32.02 -25.22
C GLY A 666 6.69 31.42 -24.96
N LYS A 667 6.55 30.57 -23.93
CA LYS A 667 5.23 30.09 -23.45
C LYS A 667 4.41 31.23 -22.84
N LEU A 668 5.00 32.06 -21.97
CA LEU A 668 4.30 33.19 -21.36
C LEU A 668 3.88 34.25 -22.40
N ASP A 669 4.71 34.53 -23.41
CA ASP A 669 4.35 35.38 -24.55
C ASP A 669 3.17 34.80 -25.36
N GLY A 670 3.05 33.47 -25.42
CA GLY A 670 1.86 32.79 -25.93
C GLY A 670 0.61 33.09 -25.10
N ILE A 671 0.70 32.96 -23.77
CA ILE A 671 -0.43 33.22 -22.84
C ILE A 671 -0.83 34.71 -22.84
N ASN A 672 0.14 35.61 -22.90
CA ASN A 672 -0.09 37.07 -23.01
C ASN A 672 -0.98 37.40 -24.22
N ARG A 673 -0.69 36.83 -25.40
CA ARG A 673 -1.49 37.03 -26.63
C ARG A 673 -2.93 36.56 -26.53
N HIS A 674 -3.20 35.48 -25.79
CA HIS A 674 -4.55 34.91 -25.66
C HIS A 674 -5.35 35.51 -24.49
N SER A 675 -4.67 36.05 -23.47
CA SER A 675 -5.29 36.63 -22.27
C SER A 675 -5.32 38.17 -22.25
N PHE A 676 -4.77 38.82 -23.27
CA PHE A 676 -4.61 40.28 -23.38
C PHE A 676 -3.77 40.92 -22.25
N ASN A 677 -2.92 40.13 -21.59
CA ASN A 677 -1.97 40.58 -20.57
C ASN A 677 -0.56 40.79 -21.15
N THR A 678 0.32 41.38 -20.36
CA THR A 678 1.72 41.67 -20.72
C THR A 678 2.71 41.22 -19.63
N PHE A 679 2.45 40.08 -18.98
CA PHE A 679 3.30 39.53 -17.93
C PHE A 679 4.72 39.24 -18.43
N ARG A 680 5.74 39.61 -17.66
CA ARG A 680 7.15 39.39 -18.03
C ARG A 680 7.85 38.54 -16.97
N LEU A 681 8.51 37.46 -17.38
CA LEU A 681 9.34 36.67 -16.46
C LEU A 681 10.56 37.46 -16.01
N ARG A 682 10.92 37.33 -14.73
CA ARG A 682 12.22 37.69 -14.18
C ARG A 682 12.95 36.38 -13.85
N VAL A 683 14.12 36.14 -14.45
CA VAL A 683 14.81 34.84 -14.33
C VAL A 683 16.20 35.03 -13.76
N GLY A 684 16.51 34.28 -12.69
CA GLY A 684 17.84 34.16 -12.11
C GLY A 684 18.36 32.73 -12.17
N ILE A 685 19.57 32.55 -12.70
CA ILE A 685 20.24 31.26 -12.80
C ILE A 685 21.61 31.34 -12.13
N ASN A 686 21.97 30.31 -11.36
CA ASN A 686 23.32 30.09 -10.87
C ASN A 686 23.61 28.57 -10.79
N HIS A 687 24.87 28.18 -10.96
CA HIS A 687 25.31 26.79 -10.79
C HIS A 687 26.34 26.64 -9.65
N GLY A 688 26.58 25.40 -9.22
CA GLY A 688 27.50 25.07 -8.13
C GLY A 688 27.00 23.94 -7.24
N PRO A 689 27.62 23.69 -6.08
CA PRO A 689 27.28 22.59 -5.20
C PRO A 689 25.94 22.81 -4.47
N VAL A 690 25.17 21.73 -4.29
CA VAL A 690 23.90 21.69 -3.53
C VAL A 690 23.76 20.39 -2.75
N ILE A 691 22.92 20.43 -1.72
CA ILE A 691 22.54 19.29 -0.90
C ILE A 691 21.05 19.03 -1.16
N ALA A 692 20.71 17.86 -1.70
CA ALA A 692 19.32 17.42 -1.82
C ALA A 692 18.94 16.52 -0.64
N GLY A 693 17.68 16.53 -0.24
CA GLY A 693 17.19 15.66 0.83
C GLY A 693 15.67 15.59 0.92
N VAL A 694 15.16 14.73 1.81
CA VAL A 694 13.74 14.68 2.17
C VAL A 694 13.59 14.97 3.66
N ILE A 695 12.77 15.98 3.98
CA ILE A 695 12.51 16.45 5.35
C ILE A 695 11.04 16.25 5.71
N GLY A 696 10.78 15.91 6.99
CA GLY A 696 9.47 15.99 7.61
C GLY A 696 8.84 14.63 7.89
N ALA A 697 8.55 14.37 9.17
CA ALA A 697 8.02 13.12 9.70
C ALA A 697 6.73 12.64 9.02
N ARG A 698 5.76 13.57 8.93
CA ARG A 698 4.35 13.34 8.55
C ARG A 698 3.95 14.04 7.26
N LYS A 699 4.86 14.84 6.71
CA LYS A 699 4.70 15.64 5.49
C LYS A 699 6.08 15.65 4.82
N PRO A 700 6.42 14.60 4.04
CA PRO A 700 7.75 14.45 3.47
C PRO A 700 7.88 15.38 2.26
N GLN A 701 8.83 16.31 2.32
CA GLN A 701 9.11 17.26 1.26
C GLN A 701 10.53 17.05 0.73
N TYR A 702 10.65 16.76 -0.57
CA TYR A 702 11.92 16.81 -1.28
C TYR A 702 12.29 18.27 -1.57
N ASP A 703 13.55 18.64 -1.33
CA ASP A 703 14.04 20.01 -1.51
C ASP A 703 15.57 20.03 -1.71
N ILE A 704 16.11 21.20 -2.07
CA ILE A 704 17.55 21.43 -2.23
C ILE A 704 18.02 22.67 -1.45
N TRP A 705 19.15 22.53 -0.77
CA TRP A 705 19.79 23.60 0.01
C TRP A 705 21.22 23.86 -0.44
N GLY A 706 21.71 25.07 -0.19
CA GLY A 706 23.10 25.46 -0.42
C GLY A 706 23.24 26.90 -0.85
N ASN A 707 24.47 27.44 -0.76
CA ASN A 707 24.77 28.79 -1.23
C ASN A 707 24.34 29.02 -2.70
N THR A 708 24.48 28.01 -3.55
CA THR A 708 24.08 28.03 -4.97
C THR A 708 22.61 28.40 -5.16
N VAL A 709 21.71 27.82 -4.35
CA VAL A 709 20.26 28.08 -4.38
C VAL A 709 19.98 29.51 -3.92
N ASN A 710 20.62 29.94 -2.83
CA ASN A 710 20.49 31.29 -2.29
C ASN A 710 20.95 32.35 -3.31
N VAL A 711 22.08 32.13 -3.99
CA VAL A 711 22.58 33.05 -5.03
C VAL A 711 21.63 33.07 -6.23
N ALA A 712 21.10 31.94 -6.70
CA ALA A 712 20.12 31.90 -7.79
C ALA A 712 18.85 32.73 -7.47
N SER A 713 18.31 32.59 -6.25
CA SER A 713 17.17 33.40 -5.78
C SER A 713 17.50 34.90 -5.67
N ARG A 714 18.76 35.28 -5.41
CA ARG A 714 19.21 36.69 -5.45
C ARG A 714 19.44 37.20 -6.87
N MET A 715 19.85 36.35 -7.82
CA MET A 715 19.88 36.71 -9.24
C MET A 715 18.47 36.94 -9.80
N GLU A 716 17.47 36.17 -9.35
CA GLU A 716 16.07 36.39 -9.71
C GLU A 716 15.58 37.69 -9.08
N SER A 717 15.59 37.81 -7.75
CA SER A 717 14.97 38.97 -7.08
C SER A 717 15.60 40.32 -7.43
N THR A 718 16.90 40.36 -7.78
CA THR A 718 17.55 41.59 -8.30
C THR A 718 17.40 41.79 -9.81
N GLY A 719 16.91 40.80 -10.56
CA GLY A 719 16.85 40.78 -12.02
C GLY A 719 15.92 41.81 -12.66
N GLU A 720 16.10 42.03 -13.97
CA GLU A 720 15.26 42.88 -14.80
C GLU A 720 14.14 42.07 -15.49
N LEU A 721 12.99 42.70 -15.70
CA LEU A 721 11.85 42.09 -16.38
C LEU A 721 12.19 41.70 -17.83
N GLY A 722 11.87 40.44 -18.18
CA GLY A 722 12.14 39.84 -19.49
C GLY A 722 13.61 39.52 -19.78
N LYS A 723 14.51 39.58 -18.78
CA LYS A 723 15.91 39.19 -18.90
C LYS A 723 16.24 37.97 -18.05
N ILE A 724 17.27 37.23 -18.46
CA ILE A 724 17.87 36.12 -17.70
C ILE A 724 19.18 36.63 -17.09
N GLN A 725 19.24 36.72 -15.76
CA GLN A 725 20.44 37.13 -15.01
C GLN A 725 21.24 35.91 -14.54
N VAL A 726 22.57 35.99 -14.70
CA VAL A 726 23.54 34.96 -14.31
C VAL A 726 24.71 35.56 -13.53
N THR A 727 25.39 34.72 -12.75
CA THR A 727 26.69 35.02 -12.14
C THR A 727 27.83 34.97 -13.16
N GLU A 728 28.96 35.60 -12.85
CA GLU A 728 30.18 35.55 -13.66
C GLU A 728 30.64 34.12 -13.99
N GLU A 729 30.74 33.25 -12.99
CA GLU A 729 31.09 31.83 -13.15
C GLU A 729 30.15 31.10 -14.14
N THR A 730 28.85 31.43 -14.12
CA THR A 730 27.85 30.84 -15.03
C THR A 730 27.96 31.45 -16.43
N SER A 731 28.26 32.74 -16.54
CA SER A 731 28.50 33.40 -17.84
C SER A 731 29.73 32.81 -18.54
N ASP A 732 30.82 32.54 -17.81
CA ASP A 732 32.03 31.92 -18.35
C ASP A 732 31.78 30.51 -18.92
N VAL A 733 30.81 29.77 -18.40
CA VAL A 733 30.39 28.47 -18.97
C VAL A 733 29.50 28.68 -20.20
N LEU A 734 28.56 29.63 -20.13
CA LEU A 734 27.64 29.93 -21.23
C LEU A 734 28.34 30.51 -22.48
N GLN A 735 29.37 31.35 -22.29
CA GLN A 735 30.20 31.86 -23.39
C GLN A 735 30.94 30.72 -24.11
N LYS A 736 31.44 29.72 -23.38
CA LYS A 736 32.07 28.51 -23.96
C LYS A 736 31.07 27.61 -24.72
N LEU A 737 29.77 27.76 -24.44
CA LEU A 737 28.67 27.10 -25.14
C LEU A 737 28.09 27.96 -26.29
N GLY A 738 28.67 29.12 -26.58
CA GLY A 738 28.28 30.02 -27.68
C GLY A 738 27.20 31.06 -27.34
N TYR A 739 26.79 31.21 -26.08
CA TYR A 739 25.83 32.24 -25.68
C TYR A 739 26.51 33.60 -25.44
N SER A 740 25.98 34.65 -26.08
CA SER A 740 26.37 36.03 -25.77
C SER A 740 25.87 36.45 -24.38
N CYS A 741 26.74 37.09 -23.60
CA CYS A 741 26.40 37.63 -22.28
C CYS A 741 26.83 39.10 -22.18
N GLU A 742 25.94 39.95 -21.68
CA GLU A 742 26.17 41.38 -21.41
C GLU A 742 26.53 41.57 -19.92
N CYS A 743 27.59 42.32 -19.62
CA CYS A 743 27.97 42.60 -18.23
C CYS A 743 27.03 43.65 -17.61
N ARG A 744 26.22 43.25 -16.62
CA ARG A 744 25.35 44.16 -15.86
C ARG A 744 26.15 45.01 -14.87
N GLY A 745 27.21 44.44 -14.29
CA GLY A 745 28.06 45.09 -13.28
C GLY A 745 27.92 44.47 -11.89
N LEU A 746 28.35 45.21 -10.88
CA LEU A 746 28.37 44.78 -9.48
C LEU A 746 26.98 44.95 -8.83
N ILE A 747 26.49 43.87 -8.21
CA ILE A 747 25.24 43.84 -7.45
C ILE A 747 25.54 43.32 -6.04
N ASN A 748 25.09 44.03 -5.00
CA ASN A 748 25.29 43.61 -3.62
C ASN A 748 24.33 42.46 -3.25
N VAL A 749 24.89 41.29 -2.96
CA VAL A 749 24.17 40.06 -2.64
C VAL A 749 24.32 39.74 -1.14
N LYS A 750 23.20 39.74 -0.41
CA LYS A 750 23.12 39.44 1.03
C LYS A 750 23.85 38.13 1.36
N GLY A 751 24.94 38.21 2.12
CA GLY A 751 25.77 37.07 2.53
C GLY A 751 26.99 36.78 1.64
N LYS A 752 27.15 37.47 0.50
CA LYS A 752 28.33 37.40 -0.38
C LYS A 752 29.05 38.74 -0.57
N GLY A 753 28.34 39.86 -0.39
CA GLY A 753 28.85 41.18 -0.75
C GLY A 753 28.61 41.47 -2.23
N GLU A 754 29.43 42.31 -2.84
CA GLU A 754 29.29 42.65 -4.26
C GLU A 754 29.71 41.48 -5.15
N LEU A 755 28.80 41.03 -6.01
CA LEU A 755 29.05 40.03 -7.04
C LEU A 755 28.88 40.68 -8.43
N LYS A 756 29.77 40.34 -9.36
CA LYS A 756 29.65 40.75 -10.75
C LYS A 756 28.62 39.86 -11.46
N THR A 757 27.70 40.50 -12.16
CA THR A 757 26.51 39.86 -12.75
C THR A 757 26.40 40.18 -14.24
N PHE A 758 25.75 39.28 -14.97
CA PHE A 758 25.60 39.35 -16.42
C PHE A 758 24.15 39.03 -16.82
N PHE A 759 23.73 39.55 -17.97
CA PHE A 759 22.51 39.13 -18.65
C PHE A 759 22.84 38.21 -19.82
N VAL A 760 22.07 37.12 -20.00
CA VAL A 760 22.16 36.31 -21.22
C VAL A 760 21.37 36.99 -22.33
N CYS A 761 21.98 37.18 -23.50
CA CYS A 761 21.31 37.79 -24.65
C CYS A 761 20.35 36.79 -25.30
N THR A 762 19.05 37.06 -25.25
CA THR A 762 17.97 36.20 -25.78
C THR A 762 17.52 36.58 -27.21
N ASP A 763 18.27 37.46 -27.89
CA ASP A 763 17.93 38.02 -29.21
C ASP A 763 17.83 36.95 -30.32
N SER A 764 16.62 36.46 -30.59
CA SER A 764 16.31 35.58 -31.74
C SER A 764 16.69 36.19 -33.09
N SER A 765 16.88 37.51 -33.16
CA SER A 765 17.32 38.25 -34.34
C SER A 765 18.80 38.07 -34.70
N LYS A 766 19.67 37.66 -33.75
CA LYS A 766 21.11 37.47 -34.02
C LYS A 766 21.47 36.08 -34.54
N GLN A 767 20.69 35.04 -34.20
CA GLN A 767 20.98 33.66 -34.63
C GLN A 767 20.82 33.43 -36.15
N GLN A 768 20.07 34.28 -36.86
CA GLN A 768 20.01 34.22 -38.34
C GLN A 768 21.23 34.83 -39.04
N GLY A 769 22.12 35.53 -38.32
CA GLY A 769 23.27 36.24 -38.90
C GLY A 769 24.56 35.43 -39.05
N ILE A 770 24.64 34.21 -38.51
CA ILE A 770 25.90 33.41 -38.45
C ILE A 770 25.85 32.21 -39.42
N GLY A 771 24.82 32.12 -40.27
CA GLY A 771 24.64 31.05 -41.25
C GLY A 771 25.21 31.32 -42.66
N LEU A 772 25.84 32.48 -42.90
CA LEU A 772 26.31 32.93 -44.22
C LEU A 772 27.64 33.71 -44.13
N SER A 773 28.72 33.00 -43.82
CA SER A 773 30.12 33.44 -44.04
C SER A 773 31.04 32.24 -44.17
#